data_AF-A0A8T6RDI5-F1
#
_entry.id   AF-A0A8T6RDI5-F1
#
_cell.length_a   1.000
_cell.length_b   1.000
_cell.length_c   1.000
_cell.angle_alpha   90.00
_cell.angle_beta   90.00
_cell.angle_gamma   90.00
#
_symmetry.space_group_name_H-M   'P 1'
#
loop_
_entity.id
_entity.type
_entity.pdbx_description
1 polymer ?
#
loop_
_entity_poly.entity_id
_entity_poly.type
_entity_poly.pdbx_seq_one_letter_code
_entity_poly.pdbx_strand_id
1 'polypeptide(L)'
;MTQEHMMKQEIQRHHWKQKSGSVTQTQKKQEKIDGNFIIPPSKSYLVESFVLNSVDRVIAKRRRNRRPDPFFSSSRKPNQEIFTLIPKRSGKKADEVDLQLLGSLFDNYVQVVNLMLARIYKDNDRVQSLGQQLSEYRGRAYTLLRKMRDLNYQQNEEIQALCFERLYRNALEHAGRTLLADWTRRQLFNAAIKVLSESAADALQLLRRKHIPSNLIRRVRDACDSAKNDGAGFHHSLGVLRQLRLALDDHILEEQGVKIQWRGRQRKYVASLLQDSVSEKERILFLTARKLEVWKENGYLFSVPCLRSHSLDFSASTENSPGQGYWFSVDPERKNEILFHIKLPPGINGTHHESSPYKGKTLAFRFLDWMSSATIKDGAKAQNAEDNGDCHRAQRLRFRAAMFEDMHQQLMNTIEIQHLTHRLYKVKQKKGKDGEETTKLQSKITELRSSRRSAPPRLLLRGNRISLQIPFLAPDDFLIQQVLGEREYEARAGVDRGIRVPVVLSVMKGKEYRELLLRVDQLVKKREFLRKQAYDLQSVTDRKRNNWGRKRSGLSYPKHILKKDRHIKALWRKIRRLDREIARIIASKTVWFCEEHRVKKIFFEDLRSFQAHGGSKDLSYNLSSNLWGKIIDTVRYMRVSLGHSPYSVWTVNPRFTSQTCHVCGERGVRVADEQSTVERRGGEYFYCSLCDEHFHADVNAARNIIHVQDRVSSAVPGGTA
;
A
#
# COMPACT_ATOMS: atom_id res chain seq x y z
N MET A 1 61.67 -6.15 -40.32
CA MET A 1 60.56 -5.29 -40.78
C MET A 1 59.28 -6.03 -40.47
N THR A 2 58.34 -5.62 -39.63
CA THR A 2 58.29 -4.61 -38.56
C THR A 2 57.07 -5.04 -37.74
N GLN A 3 57.26 -5.19 -36.44
CA GLN A 3 56.24 -5.62 -35.48
C GLN A 3 55.19 -4.52 -35.29
N GLU A 4 53.90 -4.86 -35.32
CA GLU A 4 52.85 -3.99 -34.77
C GLU A 4 52.41 -4.48 -33.38
N HIS A 5 52.95 -3.78 -32.39
CA HIS A 5 52.55 -3.79 -31.00
C HIS A 5 51.22 -3.03 -30.83
N MET A 6 50.12 -3.71 -30.46
CA MET A 6 48.96 -3.04 -29.86
C MET A 6 49.08 -3.04 -28.34
N MET A 7 49.55 -1.92 -27.83
CA MET A 7 49.66 -1.57 -26.41
C MET A 7 48.25 -1.37 -25.81
N LYS A 8 47.82 -2.31 -24.96
CA LYS A 8 46.72 -2.08 -24.02
C LYS A 8 47.26 -1.22 -22.87
N GLN A 9 46.88 0.06 -22.81
CA GLN A 9 47.05 0.87 -21.60
C GLN A 9 45.74 0.95 -20.82
N GLU A 10 45.90 0.65 -19.53
CA GLU A 10 44.91 0.60 -18.47
C GLU A 10 44.30 1.97 -18.19
N ILE A 11 42.98 2.07 -18.14
CA ILE A 11 42.31 3.17 -17.45
C ILE A 11 41.95 2.68 -16.05
N GLN A 12 42.81 3.06 -15.11
CA GLN A 12 42.64 2.89 -13.67
C GLN A 12 41.29 3.46 -13.21
N ARG A 13 40.37 2.59 -12.79
CA ARG A 13 39.21 2.98 -11.97
C ARG A 13 39.64 3.02 -10.52
N HIS A 14 40.04 4.18 -10.02
CA HIS A 14 40.21 4.39 -8.58
C HIS A 14 38.86 4.20 -7.87
N HIS A 15 38.75 3.10 -7.13
CA HIS A 15 37.70 2.85 -6.14
C HIS A 15 38.12 3.42 -4.80
N TRP A 16 37.27 4.27 -4.22
CA TRP A 16 37.30 4.53 -2.79
C TRP A 16 36.71 3.31 -2.06
N LYS A 17 37.59 2.43 -1.58
CA LYS A 17 37.29 1.45 -0.53
C LYS A 17 37.49 2.13 0.83
N GLN A 18 36.44 2.19 1.65
CA GLN A 18 36.65 2.20 3.10
C GLN A 18 36.83 0.73 3.53
N LYS A 19 38.02 0.42 4.04
CA LYS A 19 38.38 -0.88 4.60
C LYS A 19 37.46 -1.21 5.77
N SER A 20 36.72 -2.30 5.69
CA SER A 20 36.47 -3.18 6.83
C SER A 20 36.81 -4.60 6.38
N GLY A 21 37.54 -5.31 7.25
CA GLY A 21 38.26 -6.53 6.95
C GLY A 21 37.39 -7.67 6.42
N SER A 22 37.99 -8.40 5.50
CA SER A 22 37.53 -9.61 4.81
C SER A 22 37.17 -10.77 5.74
N VAL A 23 36.13 -11.51 5.39
CA VAL A 23 36.29 -12.90 4.92
C VAL A 23 35.36 -13.11 3.71
N THR A 24 35.98 -13.40 2.57
CA THR A 24 35.39 -13.66 1.26
C THR A 24 34.73 -15.04 1.23
N GLN A 25 33.42 -15.09 0.98
CA GLN A 25 32.81 -16.22 0.27
C GLN A 25 32.24 -15.70 -1.05
N THR A 26 32.77 -16.26 -2.12
CA THR A 26 32.51 -15.98 -3.53
C THR A 26 31.04 -16.24 -3.85
N GLN A 27 30.20 -15.20 -3.85
CA GLN A 27 28.84 -15.31 -4.39
C GLN A 27 28.93 -15.63 -5.88
N LYS A 28 28.53 -16.85 -6.26
CA LYS A 28 28.29 -17.23 -7.66
C LYS A 28 27.32 -16.22 -8.27
N LYS A 29 27.80 -15.49 -9.28
CA LYS A 29 26.98 -14.63 -10.15
C LYS A 29 25.98 -15.52 -10.88
N GLN A 30 24.68 -15.35 -10.62
CA GLN A 30 23.63 -15.88 -11.49
C GLN A 30 23.36 -14.90 -12.64
N GLU A 31 23.63 -15.35 -13.86
CA GLU A 31 23.08 -14.76 -15.10
C GLU A 31 21.62 -15.19 -15.30
N LYS A 32 20.80 -14.35 -15.97
CA LYS A 32 19.51 -14.74 -16.54
C LYS A 32 19.37 -14.25 -17.99
N ILE A 33 18.43 -14.92 -18.65
CA ILE A 33 18.26 -15.26 -20.07
C ILE A 33 18.21 -14.12 -21.11
N ASP A 34 18.20 -12.83 -20.72
CA ASP A 34 18.09 -11.71 -21.70
C ASP A 34 19.21 -10.65 -21.57
N GLY A 35 20.31 -10.95 -20.85
CA GLY A 35 21.52 -10.11 -20.81
C GLY A 35 21.40 -8.71 -20.17
N ASN A 36 20.24 -8.32 -19.63
CA ASN A 36 20.03 -6.96 -19.10
C ASN A 36 19.82 -6.91 -17.58
N PHE A 37 20.69 -6.16 -16.91
CA PHE A 37 20.67 -5.90 -15.47
C PHE A 37 19.51 -4.99 -15.06
N ILE A 38 18.57 -5.51 -14.28
CA ILE A 38 17.61 -4.69 -13.53
C ILE A 38 18.10 -4.55 -12.08
N ILE A 39 18.46 -3.30 -11.77
CA ILE A 39 18.59 -2.76 -10.40
C ILE A 39 17.34 -3.13 -9.59
N PRO A 40 17.46 -3.59 -8.33
CA PRO A 40 16.31 -4.07 -7.56
C PRO A 40 15.21 -2.99 -7.54
N PRO A 41 13.94 -3.35 -7.80
CA PRO A 41 12.85 -2.43 -7.55
C PRO A 41 12.88 -2.00 -6.08
N SER A 42 12.45 -0.77 -5.78
CA SER A 42 12.25 -0.30 -4.42
C SER A 42 11.49 -1.38 -3.63
N LYS A 43 12.11 -1.93 -2.58
CA LYS A 43 11.56 -3.00 -1.74
C LYS A 43 10.08 -2.73 -1.44
N SER A 44 9.17 -3.44 -2.10
CA SER A 44 7.74 -3.35 -1.81
C SER A 44 7.48 -4.14 -0.53
N TYR A 45 7.41 -3.45 0.61
CA TYR A 45 7.07 -4.09 1.87
C TYR A 45 5.64 -4.61 1.85
N LEU A 46 5.44 -5.82 2.37
CA LEU A 46 4.12 -6.37 2.63
C LEU A 46 3.64 -5.80 3.97
N VAL A 47 2.33 -5.66 4.15
CA VAL A 47 1.77 -5.06 5.36
C VAL A 47 0.66 -5.92 5.92
N GLU A 48 0.79 -6.32 7.18
CA GLU A 48 -0.28 -6.98 7.93
C GLU A 48 -0.97 -5.99 8.87
N SER A 49 -2.28 -6.15 9.06
CA SER A 49 -3.09 -5.20 9.83
C SER A 49 -3.85 -5.86 10.98
N PHE A 50 -3.57 -5.37 12.19
CA PHE A 50 -4.10 -5.86 13.45
C PHE A 50 -5.04 -4.84 14.08
N VAL A 51 -6.17 -5.28 14.63
CA VAL A 51 -7.07 -4.39 15.38
C VAL A 51 -6.62 -4.29 16.82
N LEU A 52 -6.51 -3.07 17.31
CA LEU A 52 -6.13 -2.82 18.70
C LEU A 52 -7.35 -2.89 19.63
N ASN A 53 -7.11 -3.30 20.86
CA ASN A 53 -8.12 -3.38 21.93
C ASN A 53 -7.98 -2.20 22.89
N SER A 54 -9.03 -1.92 23.68
CA SER A 54 -8.89 -1.01 24.83
C SER A 54 -8.00 -1.62 25.91
N VAL A 55 -7.38 -0.77 26.72
CA VAL A 55 -6.54 -1.20 27.85
C VAL A 55 -7.36 -1.89 28.94
N ASP A 56 -8.62 -1.51 29.12
CA ASP A 56 -9.49 -2.14 30.13
C ASP A 56 -10.01 -3.51 29.67
N ARG A 57 -9.83 -3.85 28.39
CA ARG A 57 -10.24 -5.16 27.88
C ARG A 57 -9.31 -6.24 28.42
N VAL A 58 -9.84 -7.02 29.35
CA VAL A 58 -9.27 -8.33 29.71
C VAL A 58 -9.63 -9.32 28.61
N ILE A 59 -8.64 -9.72 27.81
CA ILE A 59 -8.81 -10.81 26.83
C ILE A 59 -8.87 -12.11 27.64
N ALA A 60 -10.08 -12.58 27.97
CA ALA A 60 -10.24 -13.89 28.58
C ALA A 60 -9.65 -14.96 27.64
N LYS A 61 -8.55 -15.60 28.06
CA LYS A 61 -8.01 -16.79 27.39
C LYS A 61 -9.15 -17.82 27.31
N ARG A 62 -9.45 -18.33 26.11
CA ARG A 62 -10.59 -19.22 25.83
C ARG A 62 -10.74 -20.35 26.86
N ARG A 63 -11.79 -20.31 27.68
CA ARG A 63 -12.71 -21.46 27.77
C ARG A 63 -13.77 -21.29 26.68
N ARG A 64 -14.21 -22.40 26.08
CA ARG A 64 -15.01 -22.49 24.84
C ARG A 64 -16.20 -21.49 24.82
N ASN A 65 -16.46 -20.92 23.64
CA ASN A 65 -17.71 -20.22 23.22
C ASN A 65 -17.98 -18.73 23.51
N ARG A 66 -17.03 -17.91 23.99
CA ARG A 66 -17.26 -16.44 24.00
C ARG A 66 -16.70 -15.75 22.76
N ARG A 67 -17.59 -15.07 22.01
CA ARG A 67 -17.21 -14.17 20.91
C ARG A 67 -16.66 -12.86 21.51
N PRO A 68 -15.48 -12.39 21.11
CA PRO A 68 -15.07 -11.03 21.43
C PRO A 68 -16.02 -10.06 20.70
N ASP A 69 -16.78 -9.28 21.45
CA ASP A 69 -17.53 -8.16 20.89
C ASP A 69 -16.53 -7.08 20.44
N PRO A 70 -16.50 -6.69 19.14
CA PRO A 70 -15.67 -5.59 18.66
C PRO A 70 -16.28 -4.22 18.93
N PHE A 71 -17.48 -4.15 19.53
CA PHE A 71 -18.06 -2.88 19.92
C PHE A 71 -17.42 -2.35 21.21
N PHE A 72 -16.89 -1.15 21.13
CA PHE A 72 -16.76 -0.26 22.29
C PHE A 72 -18.16 -0.16 22.91
N SER A 73 -18.34 -0.69 24.12
CA SER A 73 -19.51 -0.38 24.92
C SER A 73 -19.39 1.08 25.33
N SER A 74 -19.93 2.01 24.55
CA SER A 74 -20.31 3.31 25.10
C SER A 74 -21.57 3.06 25.94
N SER A 75 -21.39 2.56 27.15
CA SER A 75 -22.47 2.45 28.13
C SER A 75 -22.77 3.85 28.69
N ARG A 76 -23.27 4.74 27.83
CA ARG A 76 -23.94 6.00 28.16
C ARG A 76 -24.53 6.54 26.86
N LYS A 77 -25.80 6.95 26.91
CA LYS A 77 -26.53 7.48 25.75
C LYS A 77 -25.72 8.63 25.14
N PRO A 78 -25.49 8.67 23.82
CA PRO A 78 -24.80 9.79 23.22
C PRO A 78 -25.75 10.99 23.23
N ASN A 79 -25.52 11.94 24.12
CA ASN A 79 -26.09 13.29 23.98
C ASN A 79 -25.36 13.98 22.82
N GLN A 80 -25.68 13.57 21.59
CA GLN A 80 -25.03 14.04 20.37
C GLN A 80 -25.03 15.57 20.26
N GLU A 81 -26.07 16.23 20.76
CA GLU A 81 -26.18 17.69 20.76
C GLU A 81 -25.17 18.36 21.72
N ILE A 82 -24.98 17.82 22.92
CA ILE A 82 -24.06 18.37 23.94
C ILE A 82 -22.59 18.19 23.50
N PHE A 83 -22.23 17.04 22.92
CA PHE A 83 -20.86 16.78 22.47
C PHE A 83 -20.47 17.54 21.19
N THR A 84 -21.43 17.95 20.35
CA THR A 84 -21.15 18.86 19.22
C THR A 84 -20.98 20.31 19.65
N LEU A 85 -21.62 20.72 20.75
CA LEU A 85 -21.63 22.11 21.22
C LEU A 85 -20.46 22.43 22.17
N ILE A 86 -20.02 21.47 23.00
CA ILE A 86 -18.93 21.70 23.97
C ILE A 86 -17.61 22.11 23.28
N PRO A 87 -17.10 21.42 22.25
CA PRO A 87 -15.84 21.81 21.60
C PRO A 87 -15.97 23.09 20.77
N LYS A 88 -17.16 23.35 20.20
CA LYS A 88 -17.39 24.44 19.24
C LYS A 88 -17.53 25.82 19.91
N ARG A 89 -18.00 25.90 21.15
CA ARG A 89 -18.29 27.21 21.79
C ARG A 89 -17.55 27.48 23.09
N SER A 90 -17.10 26.45 23.82
CA SER A 90 -16.77 26.67 25.23
C SER A 90 -15.27 26.76 25.53
N GLY A 91 -14.39 26.27 24.65
CA GLY A 91 -12.98 26.06 24.98
C GLY A 91 -12.76 25.11 26.18
N LYS A 92 -13.84 24.52 26.74
CA LYS A 92 -13.79 23.60 27.87
C LYS A 92 -13.30 22.24 27.39
N LYS A 93 -12.57 21.58 28.29
CA LYS A 93 -11.94 20.29 27.98
C LYS A 93 -13.01 19.21 27.81
N ALA A 94 -12.82 18.33 26.83
CA ALA A 94 -13.63 17.11 26.72
C ALA A 94 -13.12 16.09 27.74
N ASP A 95 -13.99 15.68 28.66
CA ASP A 95 -13.65 14.75 29.75
C ASP A 95 -13.74 13.27 29.33
N GLU A 96 -14.56 12.93 28.32
CA GLU A 96 -14.68 11.58 27.77
C GLU A 96 -14.24 11.54 26.29
N VAL A 97 -13.36 10.59 25.93
CA VAL A 97 -12.78 10.48 24.58
C VAL A 97 -13.57 9.48 23.72
N ASP A 98 -14.41 9.99 22.82
CA ASP A 98 -15.03 9.19 21.76
C ASP A 98 -14.14 9.16 20.50
N LEU A 99 -13.81 7.97 20.00
CA LEU A 99 -13.06 7.79 18.74
C LEU A 99 -13.78 8.39 17.53
N GLN A 100 -15.11 8.40 17.54
CA GLN A 100 -15.89 9.03 16.49
C GLN A 100 -15.74 10.56 16.55
N LEU A 101 -15.77 11.14 17.74
CA LEU A 101 -15.51 12.56 17.97
C LEU A 101 -14.08 12.92 17.54
N LEU A 102 -13.07 12.13 17.94
CA LEU A 102 -11.69 12.34 17.55
C LEU A 102 -11.51 12.29 16.02
N GLY A 103 -12.16 11.34 15.36
CA GLY A 103 -12.22 11.27 13.89
C GLY A 103 -12.82 12.53 13.27
N SER A 104 -13.97 12.99 13.78
CA SER A 104 -14.61 14.22 13.28
C SER A 104 -13.78 15.49 13.51
N LEU A 105 -13.08 15.59 14.65
CA LEU A 105 -12.17 16.70 14.93
C LEU A 105 -10.97 16.69 13.98
N PHE A 106 -10.49 15.52 13.60
CA PHE A 106 -9.45 15.38 12.59
C PHE A 106 -9.94 15.78 11.19
N ASP A 107 -11.14 15.34 10.80
CA ASP A 107 -11.74 15.75 9.53
C ASP A 107 -11.93 17.28 9.46
N ASN A 108 -12.38 17.90 10.55
CA ASN A 108 -12.47 19.35 10.67
C ASN A 108 -11.09 20.01 10.60
N TYR A 109 -10.08 19.46 11.27
CA TYR A 109 -8.71 19.96 11.21
C TYR A 109 -8.18 19.95 9.77
N VAL A 110 -8.41 18.86 9.02
CA VAL A 110 -8.05 18.76 7.59
C VAL A 110 -8.75 19.84 6.77
N GLN A 111 -10.06 20.05 7.01
CA GLN A 111 -10.82 21.11 6.34
C GLN A 111 -10.25 22.50 6.64
N VAL A 112 -9.91 22.78 7.90
CA VAL A 112 -9.33 24.09 8.31
C VAL A 112 -7.97 24.32 7.64
N VAL A 113 -7.08 23.32 7.64
CA VAL A 113 -5.78 23.44 6.95
C VAL A 113 -5.98 23.69 5.46
N ASN A 114 -6.89 22.97 4.81
CA ASN A 114 -7.17 23.17 3.39
C ASN A 114 -7.81 24.53 3.10
N LEU A 115 -8.69 25.02 3.97
CA LEU A 115 -9.27 26.35 3.88
C LEU A 115 -8.19 27.44 3.99
N MET A 116 -7.27 27.29 4.94
CA MET A 116 -6.12 28.20 5.09
C MET A 116 -5.22 28.18 3.86
N LEU A 117 -4.88 27.00 3.34
CA LEU A 117 -4.09 26.85 2.12
C LEU A 117 -4.81 27.46 0.92
N ALA A 118 -6.11 27.20 0.73
CA ALA A 118 -6.87 27.80 -0.36
C ALA A 118 -6.85 29.34 -0.32
N ARG A 119 -6.94 29.94 0.87
CA ARG A 119 -6.86 31.41 1.03
C ARG A 119 -5.45 31.96 0.78
N ILE A 120 -4.41 31.27 1.26
CA ILE A 120 -3.02 31.63 1.00
C ILE A 120 -2.72 31.61 -0.50
N TYR A 121 -3.15 30.55 -1.19
CA TYR A 121 -2.89 30.30 -2.60
C TYR A 121 -3.88 30.99 -3.56
N LYS A 122 -4.77 31.85 -3.05
CA LYS A 122 -5.64 32.68 -3.89
C LYS A 122 -4.83 33.69 -4.73
N ASP A 123 -3.67 34.09 -4.21
CA ASP A 123 -2.78 35.08 -4.80
C ASP A 123 -1.35 34.54 -4.81
N ASN A 124 -0.71 34.53 -5.98
CA ASN A 124 0.66 34.03 -6.15
C ASN A 124 1.70 34.95 -5.49
N ASP A 125 1.48 36.26 -5.47
CA ASP A 125 2.41 37.22 -4.86
C ASP A 125 2.46 37.02 -3.35
N ARG A 126 1.29 36.75 -2.78
CA ARG A 126 1.14 36.37 -1.37
C ARG A 126 1.89 35.08 -1.03
N VAL A 127 1.79 34.04 -1.86
CA VAL A 127 2.54 32.78 -1.67
C VAL A 127 4.05 33.04 -1.68
N GLN A 128 4.52 33.86 -2.61
CA GLN A 128 5.93 34.19 -2.75
C GLN A 128 6.45 34.96 -1.53
N SER A 129 5.74 36.02 -1.12
CA SER A 129 6.11 36.83 0.04
C SER A 129 6.11 36.03 1.35
N LEU A 130 5.06 35.26 1.62
CA LEU A 130 4.97 34.45 2.84
C LEU A 130 5.99 33.30 2.84
N GLY A 131 6.21 32.65 1.69
CA GLY A 131 7.21 31.58 1.56
C GLY A 131 8.62 32.08 1.87
N GLN A 132 8.99 33.25 1.34
CA GLN A 132 10.26 33.91 1.64
C GLN A 132 10.38 34.24 3.14
N GLN A 133 9.38 34.90 3.72
CA GLN A 133 9.39 35.23 5.16
C GLN A 133 9.49 33.99 6.06
N LEU A 134 8.83 32.88 5.69
CA LEU A 134 8.94 31.61 6.42
C LEU A 134 10.31 30.96 6.29
N SER A 135 11.00 31.16 5.16
CA SER A 135 12.34 30.63 4.93
C SER A 135 13.38 31.34 5.81
N GLU A 136 13.20 32.65 6.02
CA GLU A 136 14.02 33.48 6.90
C GLU A 136 13.67 33.23 8.39
N TYR A 137 12.39 33.00 8.69
CA TYR A 137 11.87 32.90 10.06
C TYR A 137 11.50 31.46 10.46
N ARG A 138 12.52 30.60 10.60
CA ARG A 138 12.33 29.17 10.90
C ARG A 138 11.61 28.92 12.24
N GLY A 139 10.48 28.22 12.17
CA GLY A 139 9.82 27.61 13.34
C GLY A 139 8.72 28.43 14.03
N ARG A 140 8.18 29.48 13.38
CA ARG A 140 7.12 30.34 13.95
C ARG A 140 6.02 30.69 12.94
N ALA A 141 5.62 29.74 12.10
CA ALA A 141 4.61 29.95 11.06
C ALA A 141 3.29 30.50 11.61
N TYR A 142 2.87 30.05 12.80
CA TYR A 142 1.70 30.59 13.48
C TYR A 142 1.78 32.10 13.71
N THR A 143 2.92 32.61 14.12
CA THR A 143 3.10 34.04 14.46
C THR A 143 2.97 34.91 13.22
N LEU A 144 3.44 34.40 12.09
CA LEU A 144 3.33 35.05 10.78
C LEU A 144 1.88 35.03 10.30
N LEU A 145 1.30 33.84 10.18
CA LEU A 145 0.01 33.64 9.53
C LEU A 145 -1.17 34.17 10.36
N ARG A 146 -1.08 34.19 11.70
CA ARG A 146 -2.14 34.74 12.57
C ARG A 146 -2.39 36.24 12.34
N LYS A 147 -1.38 36.99 11.90
CA LYS A 147 -1.51 38.44 11.64
C LYS A 147 -2.40 38.74 10.43
N MET A 148 -2.65 37.76 9.56
CA MET A 148 -3.46 37.96 8.37
C MET A 148 -4.94 37.95 8.69
N ARG A 149 -5.65 39.00 8.26
CA ARG A 149 -7.07 39.24 8.57
C ARG A 149 -7.98 38.06 8.21
N ASP A 150 -7.78 37.49 7.02
CA ASP A 150 -8.56 36.37 6.48
C ASP A 150 -8.18 35.01 7.06
N LEU A 151 -7.07 34.89 7.78
CA LEU A 151 -6.72 33.69 8.54
C LEU A 151 -6.95 33.87 10.03
N ASN A 152 -7.16 35.08 10.53
CA ASN A 152 -7.26 35.38 11.95
C ASN A 152 -8.45 34.66 12.59
N TYR A 153 -8.20 33.96 13.70
CA TYR A 153 -9.25 33.20 14.39
C TYR A 153 -10.43 34.06 14.83
N GLN A 154 -10.20 35.23 15.42
CA GLN A 154 -11.25 36.10 15.97
C GLN A 154 -12.13 36.72 14.89
N GLN A 155 -11.60 36.87 13.68
CA GLN A 155 -12.28 37.56 12.58
C GLN A 155 -12.86 36.60 11.54
N ASN A 156 -12.80 35.29 11.78
CA ASN A 156 -13.19 34.30 10.77
C ASN A 156 -14.17 33.24 11.31
N GLU A 157 -15.46 33.47 11.07
CA GLU A 157 -16.54 32.59 11.52
C GLU A 157 -16.45 31.18 10.93
N GLU A 158 -16.00 31.02 9.68
CA GLU A 158 -15.82 29.71 9.04
C GLU A 158 -14.77 28.85 9.78
N ILE A 159 -13.65 29.46 10.16
CA ILE A 159 -12.60 28.77 10.94
C ILE A 159 -13.11 28.45 12.35
N GLN A 160 -13.82 29.39 12.99
CA GLN A 160 -14.42 29.18 14.32
C GLN A 160 -15.46 28.06 14.31
N ALA A 161 -16.25 27.93 13.24
CA ALA A 161 -17.25 26.88 13.09
C ALA A 161 -16.63 25.48 12.98
N LEU A 162 -15.39 25.38 12.48
CA LEU A 162 -14.68 24.13 12.25
C LEU A 162 -13.77 23.73 13.42
N CYS A 163 -13.08 24.66 14.07
CA CYS A 163 -12.17 24.35 15.17
C CYS A 163 -12.08 25.42 16.27
N PHE A 164 -11.59 25.01 17.44
CA PHE A 164 -11.30 25.90 18.57
C PHE A 164 -9.90 26.53 18.45
N GLU A 165 -9.67 27.69 19.08
CA GLU A 165 -8.45 28.51 18.95
C GLU A 165 -7.14 27.73 19.12
N ARG A 166 -7.10 26.80 20.08
CA ARG A 166 -5.91 26.00 20.37
C ARG A 166 -5.59 24.99 19.26
N LEU A 167 -6.61 24.43 18.59
CA LEU A 167 -6.43 23.57 17.42
C LEU A 167 -6.08 24.39 16.18
N TYR A 168 -6.67 25.58 16.06
CA TYR A 168 -6.35 26.57 15.03
C TYR A 168 -4.86 26.92 14.97
N ARG A 169 -4.20 27.10 16.13
CA ARG A 169 -2.74 27.32 16.19
C ARG A 169 -1.93 26.22 15.49
N ASN A 170 -2.32 24.96 15.70
CA ASN A 170 -1.66 23.82 15.05
C ASN A 170 -1.96 23.78 13.55
N ALA A 171 -3.18 24.15 13.14
CA ALA A 171 -3.57 24.21 11.74
C ALA A 171 -2.74 25.26 10.99
N LEU A 172 -2.51 26.44 11.58
CA LEU A 172 -1.62 27.46 11.01
C LEU A 172 -0.17 26.97 10.90
N GLU A 173 0.36 26.34 11.94
CA GLU A 173 1.72 25.76 11.88
C GLU A 173 1.84 24.73 10.75
N HIS A 174 0.82 23.89 10.56
CA HIS A 174 0.80 22.90 9.49
C HIS A 174 0.70 23.56 8.12
N ALA A 175 -0.22 24.51 7.94
CA ALA A 175 -0.36 25.27 6.71
C ALA A 175 0.94 25.99 6.34
N GLY A 176 1.63 26.60 7.31
CA GLY A 176 2.92 27.25 7.07
C GLY A 176 4.05 26.29 6.73
N ARG A 177 4.12 25.10 7.35
CA ARG A 177 5.09 24.07 6.93
C ARG A 177 4.83 23.58 5.51
N THR A 178 3.57 23.38 5.15
CA THR A 178 3.17 22.99 3.79
C THR A 178 3.53 24.09 2.79
N LEU A 179 3.25 25.35 3.13
CA LEU A 179 3.61 26.52 2.32
C LEU A 179 5.13 26.62 2.12
N LEU A 180 5.92 26.53 3.19
CA LEU A 180 7.38 26.59 3.10
C LEU A 180 7.93 25.46 2.23
N ALA A 181 7.47 24.22 2.44
CA ALA A 181 7.91 23.08 1.65
C ALA A 181 7.54 23.21 0.16
N ASP A 182 6.34 23.70 -0.15
CA ASP A 182 5.90 23.95 -1.53
C ASP A 182 6.68 25.11 -2.16
N TRP A 183 6.87 26.22 -1.44
CA TRP A 183 7.65 27.36 -1.90
C TRP A 183 9.09 26.97 -2.22
N THR A 184 9.80 26.28 -1.32
CA THR A 184 11.16 25.77 -1.57
C THR A 184 11.19 24.84 -2.79
N ARG A 185 10.15 24.01 -2.96
CA ARG A 185 10.02 23.17 -4.16
C ARG A 185 9.84 24.01 -5.43
N ARG A 186 9.02 25.07 -5.42
CA ARG A 186 8.86 25.99 -6.57
C ARG A 186 10.19 26.66 -6.93
N GLN A 187 10.95 27.14 -5.95
CA GLN A 187 12.28 27.73 -6.18
C GLN A 187 13.24 26.71 -6.81
N LEU A 188 13.23 25.45 -6.35
CA LEU A 188 14.02 24.38 -6.96
C LEU A 188 13.58 24.05 -8.39
N PHE A 189 12.28 24.13 -8.70
CA PHE A 189 11.78 23.96 -10.07
C PHE A 189 12.30 25.07 -10.98
N ASN A 190 12.24 26.33 -10.54
CA ASN A 190 12.76 27.46 -11.31
C ASN A 190 14.27 27.31 -11.57
N ALA A 191 15.04 26.93 -10.55
CA ALA A 191 16.47 26.64 -10.70
C ALA A 191 16.73 25.47 -11.67
N ALA A 192 15.93 24.40 -11.58
CA ALA A 192 16.06 23.25 -12.48
C ALA A 192 15.71 23.60 -13.93
N ILE A 193 14.63 24.36 -14.16
CA ILE A 193 14.23 24.82 -15.49
C ILE A 193 15.33 25.72 -16.07
N LYS A 194 15.86 26.66 -15.30
CA LYS A 194 16.98 27.52 -15.71
C LYS A 194 18.19 26.68 -16.16
N VAL A 195 18.68 25.78 -15.30
CA VAL A 195 19.83 24.90 -15.61
C VAL A 195 19.59 24.06 -16.86
N LEU A 196 18.39 23.51 -17.04
CA LEU A 196 18.06 22.68 -18.20
C LEU A 196 17.86 23.49 -19.49
N SER A 197 17.34 24.73 -19.39
CA SER A 197 17.17 25.64 -20.53
C SER A 197 18.51 26.17 -21.07
N GLU A 198 19.47 26.39 -20.18
CA GLU A 198 20.81 26.88 -20.53
C GLU A 198 21.73 25.78 -21.09
N SER A 199 21.40 24.50 -20.87
CA SER A 199 22.22 23.37 -21.31
C SER A 199 21.40 22.25 -21.95
N ALA A 200 21.37 22.24 -23.29
CA ALA A 200 20.78 21.16 -24.07
C ALA A 200 21.40 19.78 -23.73
N ALA A 201 22.69 19.75 -23.37
CA ALA A 201 23.37 18.54 -22.93
C ALA A 201 22.77 17.98 -21.62
N ASP A 202 22.34 18.84 -20.70
CA ASP A 202 21.72 18.43 -19.44
C ASP A 202 20.29 17.98 -19.60
N ALA A 203 19.51 18.67 -20.45
CA ALA A 203 18.19 18.22 -20.86
C ALA A 203 18.27 16.82 -21.51
N LEU A 204 19.23 16.61 -22.40
CA LEU A 204 19.49 15.30 -23.02
C LEU A 204 19.87 14.24 -21.98
N GLN A 205 20.76 14.56 -21.04
CA GLN A 205 21.17 13.63 -19.98
C GLN A 205 19.99 13.24 -19.07
N LEU A 206 19.11 14.19 -18.75
CA LEU A 206 17.93 13.97 -17.93
C LEU A 206 16.96 12.96 -18.58
N LEU A 207 16.71 13.10 -19.88
CA LEU A 207 15.79 12.25 -20.64
C LEU A 207 16.41 10.89 -20.99
N ARG A 208 17.67 10.86 -21.42
CA ARG A 208 18.33 9.63 -21.94
C ARG A 208 18.72 8.64 -20.85
N ARG A 209 19.24 9.10 -19.71
CA ARG A 209 19.82 8.19 -18.71
C ARG A 209 18.75 7.54 -17.83
N LYS A 210 18.99 6.30 -17.41
CA LYS A 210 18.13 5.60 -16.43
C LYS A 210 18.15 6.29 -15.06
N HIS A 211 19.31 6.80 -14.65
CA HIS A 211 19.53 7.53 -13.40
C HIS A 211 19.91 8.97 -13.69
N ILE A 212 19.37 9.88 -12.88
CA ILE A 212 19.69 11.31 -12.96
C ILE A 212 21.11 11.52 -12.43
N PRO A 213 22.02 12.12 -13.22
CA PRO A 213 23.41 12.31 -12.83
C PRO A 213 23.56 13.14 -11.54
N SER A 214 24.47 12.75 -10.65
CA SER A 214 24.69 13.43 -9.37
C SER A 214 25.20 14.86 -9.53
N ASN A 215 25.99 15.14 -10.57
CA ASN A 215 26.45 16.47 -10.93
C ASN A 215 25.29 17.39 -11.36
N LEU A 216 24.30 16.87 -12.11
CA LEU A 216 23.10 17.63 -12.46
C LEU A 216 22.27 17.96 -11.20
N ILE A 217 22.10 16.99 -10.29
CA ILE A 217 21.41 17.21 -9.02
C ILE A 217 22.09 18.31 -8.19
N ARG A 218 23.44 18.26 -8.09
CA ARG A 218 24.22 19.27 -7.36
C ARG A 218 24.10 20.65 -8.00
N ARG A 219 24.23 20.78 -9.33
CA ARG A 219 24.07 22.08 -10.01
C ARG A 219 22.69 22.71 -9.78
N VAL A 220 21.62 21.92 -9.87
CA VAL A 220 20.27 22.42 -9.57
C VAL A 220 20.13 22.86 -8.11
N ARG A 221 20.69 22.09 -7.17
CA ARG A 221 20.71 22.49 -5.74
C ARG A 221 21.49 23.79 -5.55
N ASP A 222 22.67 23.89 -6.15
CA ASP A 222 23.60 25.00 -5.94
C ASP A 222 23.14 26.28 -6.64
N ALA A 223 22.31 26.16 -7.68
CA ALA A 223 21.59 27.24 -8.35
C ALA A 223 20.35 27.74 -7.59
N CYS A 224 19.99 27.11 -6.45
CA CYS A 224 18.84 27.48 -5.63
C CYS A 224 19.29 27.90 -4.23
N ASP A 225 19.31 29.21 -3.96
CA ASP A 225 19.79 29.76 -2.70
C ASP A 225 19.05 29.20 -1.48
N SER A 226 17.73 28.97 -1.61
CA SER A 226 16.89 28.41 -0.55
C SER A 226 17.25 26.97 -0.15
N ALA A 227 17.92 26.21 -1.03
CA ALA A 227 18.23 24.79 -0.83
C ALA A 227 19.73 24.50 -0.62
N LYS A 228 20.60 25.48 -0.83
CA LYS A 228 22.07 25.32 -0.82
C LYS A 228 22.63 24.84 0.52
N ASN A 229 22.01 25.27 1.63
CA ASN A 229 22.47 25.00 3.00
C ASN A 229 21.58 24.01 3.77
N ASP A 230 20.60 23.38 3.12
CA ASP A 230 19.77 22.36 3.76
C ASP A 230 20.36 20.97 3.52
N GLY A 231 20.60 20.20 4.59
CA GLY A 231 21.11 18.84 4.51
C GLY A 231 20.23 17.90 3.66
N ALA A 232 18.95 18.27 3.46
CA ALA A 232 18.01 17.56 2.60
C ALA A 232 17.99 18.04 1.13
N GLY A 233 18.68 19.12 0.78
CA GLY A 233 18.58 19.80 -0.52
C GLY A 233 18.87 18.88 -1.72
N PHE A 234 19.80 17.94 -1.59
CA PHE A 234 20.10 16.97 -2.64
C PHE A 234 18.89 16.08 -3.01
N HIS A 235 18.16 15.59 -2.02
CA HIS A 235 16.99 14.73 -2.25
C HIS A 235 15.81 15.52 -2.82
N HIS A 236 15.64 16.77 -2.40
CA HIS A 236 14.63 17.66 -2.96
C HIS A 236 14.92 17.98 -4.43
N SER A 237 16.15 18.33 -4.79
CA SER A 237 16.56 18.55 -6.19
C SER A 237 16.36 17.31 -7.06
N LEU A 238 16.72 16.12 -6.53
CA LEU A 238 16.45 14.86 -7.22
C LEU A 238 14.94 14.64 -7.45
N GLY A 239 14.10 14.96 -6.46
CA GLY A 239 12.65 14.86 -6.56
C GLY A 239 12.07 15.77 -7.65
N VAL A 240 12.54 17.03 -7.70
CA VAL A 240 12.15 18.01 -8.72
C VAL A 240 12.55 17.55 -10.13
N LEU A 241 13.80 17.12 -10.32
CA LEU A 241 14.27 16.64 -11.62
C LEU A 241 13.49 15.40 -12.11
N ARG A 242 13.07 14.51 -11.22
CA ARG A 242 12.18 13.37 -11.58
C ARG A 242 10.82 13.83 -12.09
N GLN A 243 10.26 14.89 -11.50
CA GLN A 243 8.97 15.44 -11.87
C GLN A 243 9.05 16.24 -13.17
N LEU A 244 10.08 17.07 -13.36
CA LEU A 244 10.33 17.74 -14.63
C LEU A 244 10.49 16.74 -15.77
N ARG A 245 11.27 15.68 -15.55
CA ARG A 245 11.39 14.59 -16.54
C ARG A 245 10.04 13.95 -16.86
N LEU A 246 9.19 13.72 -15.85
CA LEU A 246 7.85 13.19 -16.09
C LEU A 246 7.03 14.11 -17.00
N ALA A 247 6.98 15.40 -16.67
CA ALA A 247 6.24 16.37 -17.46
C ALA A 247 6.79 16.54 -18.89
N LEU A 248 8.11 16.45 -19.07
CA LEU A 248 8.73 16.47 -20.39
C LEU A 248 8.41 15.20 -21.20
N ASP A 249 8.54 14.02 -20.58
CA ASP A 249 8.21 12.76 -21.24
C ASP A 249 6.73 12.73 -21.66
N ASP A 250 5.82 13.20 -20.79
CA ASP A 250 4.39 13.27 -21.11
C ASP A 250 4.11 14.25 -22.26
N HIS A 251 4.74 15.43 -22.26
CA HIS A 251 4.62 16.39 -23.36
C HIS A 251 5.13 15.82 -24.69
N ILE A 252 6.28 15.15 -24.68
CA ILE A 252 6.84 14.48 -25.86
C ILE A 252 5.88 13.41 -26.38
N LEU A 253 5.32 12.59 -25.50
CA LEU A 253 4.41 11.52 -25.89
C LEU A 253 3.08 12.05 -26.45
N GLU A 254 2.55 13.14 -25.88
CA GLU A 254 1.37 13.83 -26.39
C GLU A 254 1.59 14.39 -27.81
N GLU A 255 2.73 15.05 -28.04
CA GLU A 255 3.10 15.58 -29.37
C GLU A 255 3.36 14.47 -30.41
N GLN A 256 3.66 13.26 -29.95
CA GLN A 256 3.79 12.07 -30.80
C GLN A 256 2.47 11.28 -30.95
N GLY A 257 1.39 11.70 -30.28
CA GLY A 257 0.11 10.98 -30.30
C GLY A 257 0.14 9.60 -29.59
N VAL A 258 1.15 9.34 -28.75
CA VAL A 258 1.38 8.04 -28.12
C VAL A 258 0.88 8.06 -26.67
N LYS A 259 -0.12 7.22 -26.35
CA LYS A 259 -0.62 7.06 -24.98
C LYS A 259 -0.02 5.83 -24.30
N ILE A 260 0.98 6.04 -23.43
CA ILE A 260 1.56 4.99 -22.60
C ILE A 260 1.23 5.25 -21.13
N GLN A 261 0.49 4.34 -20.50
CA GLN A 261 0.08 4.49 -19.09
C GLN A 261 1.19 4.15 -18.08
N TRP A 262 2.18 3.33 -18.44
CA TRP A 262 3.20 2.87 -17.50
C TRP A 262 4.51 3.69 -17.58
N ARG A 263 4.86 4.33 -16.46
CA ARG A 263 5.99 5.27 -16.36
C ARG A 263 7.35 4.72 -16.80
N GLY A 264 7.61 3.43 -16.59
CA GLY A 264 8.87 2.84 -17.03
C GLY A 264 8.96 2.64 -18.55
N ARG A 265 7.82 2.45 -19.24
CA ARG A 265 7.75 2.28 -20.70
C ARG A 265 7.80 3.65 -21.36
N GLN A 266 7.08 4.63 -20.81
CA GLN A 266 7.20 6.03 -21.21
C GLN A 266 8.67 6.46 -21.27
N ARG A 267 9.41 6.26 -20.17
CA ARG A 267 10.84 6.60 -20.10
C ARG A 267 11.71 5.84 -21.08
N LYS A 268 11.46 4.53 -21.27
CA LYS A 268 12.22 3.72 -22.23
C LYS A 268 11.97 4.15 -23.67
N TYR A 269 10.71 4.46 -23.98
CA TYR A 269 10.29 4.92 -25.31
C TYR A 269 10.88 6.29 -25.62
N VAL A 270 10.76 7.28 -24.73
CA VAL A 270 11.41 8.59 -24.94
C VAL A 270 12.93 8.45 -25.03
N ALA A 271 13.54 7.55 -24.25
CA ALA A 271 14.97 7.29 -24.34
C ALA A 271 15.40 6.56 -25.63
N SER A 272 14.53 5.77 -26.27
CA SER A 272 14.81 5.14 -27.57
C SER A 272 14.72 6.16 -28.71
N LEU A 273 13.74 7.07 -28.67
CA LEU A 273 13.65 8.19 -29.63
C LEU A 273 14.89 9.11 -29.63
N LEU A 274 15.66 9.09 -28.55
CA LEU A 274 16.93 9.82 -28.43
C LEU A 274 18.17 9.01 -28.86
N GLN A 275 17.99 7.73 -29.18
CA GLN A 275 19.00 6.80 -29.72
C GLN A 275 18.79 6.52 -31.21
N ASP A 276 17.58 6.75 -31.71
CA ASP A 276 17.21 6.59 -33.12
C ASP A 276 17.80 7.71 -34.00
N SER A 277 17.29 7.87 -35.22
CA SER A 277 17.81 8.75 -36.27
C SER A 277 18.15 10.18 -35.79
N VAL A 278 19.18 10.81 -36.40
CA VAL A 278 19.64 12.17 -36.04
C VAL A 278 18.48 13.18 -36.05
N SER A 279 17.55 13.04 -37.01
CA SER A 279 16.38 13.90 -37.16
C SER A 279 15.36 13.77 -36.02
N GLU A 280 15.10 12.56 -35.52
CA GLU A 280 14.19 12.35 -34.39
C GLU A 280 14.77 12.92 -33.10
N LYS A 281 16.06 12.69 -32.86
CA LYS A 281 16.75 13.27 -31.70
C LYS A 281 16.67 14.79 -31.70
N GLU A 282 16.90 15.45 -32.84
CA GLU A 282 16.79 16.89 -32.99
C GLU A 282 15.36 17.39 -32.74
N ARG A 283 14.36 16.70 -33.28
CA ARG A 283 12.94 17.02 -33.03
C ARG A 283 12.58 16.96 -31.54
N ILE A 284 13.02 15.91 -30.83
CA ILE A 284 12.74 15.75 -29.40
C ILE A 284 13.45 16.82 -28.57
N LEU A 285 14.70 17.15 -28.91
CA LEU A 285 15.42 18.24 -28.26
C LEU A 285 14.76 19.60 -28.50
N PHE A 286 14.27 19.86 -29.71
CA PHE A 286 13.51 21.06 -30.03
C PHE A 286 12.21 21.17 -29.20
N LEU A 287 11.41 20.10 -29.13
CA LEU A 287 10.20 20.05 -28.29
C LEU A 287 10.52 20.30 -26.82
N THR A 288 11.61 19.70 -26.33
CA THR A 288 12.08 19.84 -24.94
C THR A 288 12.50 21.28 -24.66
N ALA A 289 13.32 21.88 -25.53
CA ALA A 289 13.79 23.25 -25.39
C ALA A 289 12.62 24.25 -25.42
N ARG A 290 11.71 24.11 -26.40
CA ARG A 290 10.49 24.91 -26.50
C ARG A 290 9.68 24.84 -25.22
N LYS A 291 9.49 23.65 -24.65
CA LYS A 291 8.71 23.47 -23.42
C LYS A 291 9.40 24.07 -22.19
N LEU A 292 10.72 23.95 -22.10
CA LEU A 292 11.51 24.54 -21.02
C LEU A 292 11.47 26.07 -21.07
N GLU A 293 11.58 26.69 -22.25
CA GLU A 293 11.44 28.15 -22.41
C GLU A 293 10.03 28.62 -22.04
N VAL A 294 8.98 27.91 -22.49
CA VAL A 294 7.60 28.21 -22.07
C VAL A 294 7.45 28.18 -20.55
N TRP A 295 8.07 27.21 -19.86
CA TRP A 295 8.05 27.15 -18.39
C TRP A 295 8.95 28.17 -17.71
N LYS A 296 10.00 28.65 -18.37
CA LYS A 296 10.88 29.69 -17.88
C LYS A 296 10.19 31.06 -17.93
N GLU A 297 9.44 31.33 -19.00
CA GLU A 297 8.66 32.56 -19.17
C GLU A 297 7.38 32.57 -18.33
N ASN A 298 6.57 31.49 -18.41
CA ASN A 298 5.24 31.46 -17.80
C ASN A 298 5.23 30.81 -16.41
N GLY A 299 6.35 30.25 -15.98
CA GLY A 299 6.43 29.42 -14.78
C GLY A 299 5.92 27.99 -15.00
N TYR A 300 6.32 27.10 -14.10
CA TYR A 300 5.77 25.74 -14.04
C TYR A 300 4.42 25.73 -13.32
N LEU A 301 3.45 24.98 -13.85
CA LEU A 301 2.12 24.89 -13.25
C LEU A 301 2.13 24.01 -11.99
N PHE A 302 1.77 24.60 -10.85
CA PHE A 302 1.62 23.89 -9.58
C PHE A 302 0.15 23.79 -9.18
N SER A 303 -0.25 22.63 -8.65
CA SER A 303 -1.52 22.51 -7.94
C SER A 303 -1.39 23.06 -6.52
N VAL A 304 -2.48 23.62 -5.99
CA VAL A 304 -2.54 24.02 -4.59
C VAL A 304 -2.34 22.79 -3.71
N PRO A 305 -1.38 22.81 -2.77
CA PRO A 305 -1.18 21.68 -1.87
C PRO A 305 -2.43 21.49 -1.01
N CYS A 306 -2.85 20.24 -0.84
CA CYS A 306 -3.97 19.88 0.01
C CYS A 306 -3.57 18.76 0.99
N LEU A 307 -4.03 18.91 2.23
CA LEU A 307 -4.00 17.86 3.23
C LEU A 307 -5.13 16.86 2.92
N ARG A 308 -4.78 15.62 2.61
CA ARG A 308 -5.78 14.57 2.27
C ARG A 308 -6.34 13.93 3.54
N SER A 309 -7.64 13.63 3.59
CA SER A 309 -8.30 12.96 4.72
C SER A 309 -7.74 11.57 5.04
N HIS A 310 -7.06 10.93 4.09
CA HIS A 310 -6.40 9.63 4.27
C HIS A 310 -4.95 9.74 4.73
N SER A 311 -4.43 10.95 4.94
CA SER A 311 -3.24 11.14 5.78
C SER A 311 -3.64 10.92 7.25
N LEU A 312 -4.12 9.71 7.56
CA LEU A 312 -4.04 9.12 8.92
C LEU A 312 -2.59 8.82 9.30
N ASP A 313 -1.69 9.61 8.75
CA ASP A 313 -0.36 9.83 9.20
C ASP A 313 -0.46 10.84 10.34
N PHE A 314 -0.76 10.31 11.53
CA PHE A 314 -0.01 10.76 12.71
C PHE A 314 1.50 10.50 12.53
N SER A 315 1.97 9.99 11.37
CA SER A 315 3.32 10.22 10.90
C SER A 315 3.51 11.71 10.55
N ALA A 316 3.76 12.50 11.60
CA ALA A 316 4.78 13.52 11.46
C ALA A 316 6.04 12.79 10.94
N SER A 317 6.34 13.05 9.68
CA SER A 317 7.38 12.49 8.82
C SER A 317 8.81 12.78 9.31
N THR A 318 9.12 12.51 10.58
CA THR A 318 10.49 12.36 11.08
C THR A 318 10.50 11.27 12.13
N GLU A 319 11.04 10.12 11.77
CA GLU A 319 11.20 8.97 12.67
C GLU A 319 11.81 9.38 14.02
N ASN A 320 11.17 8.95 15.11
CA ASN A 320 11.72 8.87 16.47
C ASN A 320 11.90 10.19 17.24
N SER A 321 11.29 11.29 16.82
CA SER A 321 11.26 12.49 17.65
C SER A 321 10.16 12.41 18.73
N PRO A 322 10.36 12.95 19.94
CA PRO A 322 9.33 13.04 20.99
C PRO A 322 8.04 13.80 20.58
N GLY A 323 8.03 14.40 19.38
CA GLY A 323 6.91 15.14 18.81
C GLY A 323 5.91 14.32 17.97
N GLN A 324 6.19 13.03 17.70
CA GLN A 324 5.42 12.20 16.76
C GLN A 324 3.97 11.89 17.17
N GLY A 325 3.59 12.17 18.41
CA GLY A 325 2.21 12.05 18.85
C GLY A 325 1.73 10.61 19.08
N TYR A 326 2.62 9.63 19.06
CA TYR A 326 2.34 8.27 19.53
C TYR A 326 3.54 7.60 20.19
N TRP A 327 3.35 6.57 21.00
CA TRP A 327 4.39 5.90 21.78
C TRP A 327 4.06 4.43 22.02
N PHE A 328 5.03 3.54 21.89
CA PHE A 328 4.89 2.12 22.23
C PHE A 328 5.62 1.79 23.53
N SER A 329 5.04 0.94 24.35
CA SER A 329 5.70 0.40 25.55
C SER A 329 5.31 -1.05 25.75
N VAL A 330 6.26 -1.90 26.12
CA VAL A 330 5.94 -3.26 26.58
C VAL A 330 5.21 -3.16 27.92
N ASP A 331 4.17 -3.97 28.11
CA ASP A 331 3.43 -4.05 29.36
C ASP A 331 4.27 -4.87 30.37
N PRO A 332 4.74 -4.28 31.49
CA PRO A 332 5.56 -5.00 32.46
C PRO A 332 4.77 -6.08 33.21
N GLU A 333 3.46 -5.91 33.36
CA GLU A 333 2.61 -6.84 34.10
C GLU A 333 2.15 -8.02 33.24
N ARG A 334 2.13 -7.84 31.91
CA ARG A 334 1.54 -8.80 30.97
C ARG A 334 2.52 -9.17 29.87
N LYS A 335 3.04 -10.39 29.99
CA LYS A 335 3.96 -10.97 29.00
C LYS A 335 3.37 -10.91 27.58
N ASN A 336 4.19 -10.43 26.64
CA ASN A 336 3.88 -10.27 25.22
C ASN A 336 2.74 -9.27 24.93
N GLU A 337 2.41 -8.37 25.84
CA GLU A 337 1.49 -7.27 25.55
C GLU A 337 2.26 -5.98 25.30
N ILE A 338 1.83 -5.26 24.27
CA ILE A 338 2.37 -3.96 23.89
C ILE A 338 1.25 -2.95 24.08
N LEU A 339 1.53 -1.96 24.91
CA LEU A 339 0.71 -0.77 25.08
C LEU A 339 1.09 0.25 24.01
N PHE A 340 0.06 0.82 23.42
CA PHE A 340 0.17 1.82 22.39
C PHE A 340 -0.53 3.09 22.85
N HIS A 341 0.21 4.19 22.92
CA HIS A 341 -0.27 5.47 23.45
C HIS A 341 -0.37 6.50 22.34
N ILE A 342 -1.56 7.03 22.08
CA ILE A 342 -1.77 8.17 21.19
C ILE A 342 -1.76 9.44 22.03
N LYS A 343 -0.93 10.41 21.66
CA LYS A 343 -0.97 11.76 22.23
C LYS A 343 -2.25 12.44 21.78
N LEU A 344 -3.07 12.82 22.74
CA LEU A 344 -4.29 13.57 22.48
C LEU A 344 -3.97 15.04 22.17
N PRO A 345 -4.74 15.65 21.25
CA PRO A 345 -4.60 17.06 20.99
C PRO A 345 -4.93 17.87 22.24
N PRO A 346 -4.35 19.07 22.36
CA PRO A 346 -4.58 19.87 23.54
C PRO A 346 -6.06 20.29 23.66
N GLY A 347 -6.67 20.08 24.84
CA GLY A 347 -8.11 20.34 25.06
C GLY A 347 -8.93 19.06 25.25
N ILE A 348 -8.34 17.89 25.03
CA ILE A 348 -8.95 16.60 25.37
C ILE A 348 -8.20 16.02 26.57
N ASN A 349 -8.94 15.60 27.60
CA ASN A 349 -8.37 14.89 28.75
C ASN A 349 -8.10 13.43 28.36
N GLY A 350 -6.92 12.93 28.74
CA GLY A 350 -6.53 11.53 28.53
C GLY A 350 -6.30 10.83 29.85
N THR A 351 -5.85 9.58 29.78
CA THR A 351 -5.39 8.83 30.94
C THR A 351 -3.89 9.04 31.14
N HIS A 352 -3.48 9.11 32.41
CA HIS A 352 -2.06 9.08 32.76
C HIS A 352 -1.54 7.64 32.68
N HIS A 353 -0.46 7.46 31.94
CA HIS A 353 0.30 6.21 31.91
C HIS A 353 1.77 6.54 32.14
N GLU A 354 2.36 5.93 33.16
CA GLU A 354 3.77 6.12 33.54
C GLU A 354 4.73 5.70 32.42
N SER A 355 4.31 4.70 31.64
CA SER A 355 5.05 4.19 30.49
C SER A 355 5.03 5.13 29.27
N SER A 356 4.29 6.24 29.32
CA SER A 356 4.14 7.21 28.24
C SER A 356 4.83 8.55 28.54
N PRO A 357 5.59 9.13 27.58
CA PRO A 357 6.23 10.43 27.77
C PRO A 357 5.23 11.61 27.78
N TYR A 358 3.93 11.38 27.54
CA TYR A 358 2.94 12.43 27.29
C TYR A 358 2.17 12.93 28.53
N LYS A 359 2.59 12.55 29.76
CA LYS A 359 2.13 13.13 31.05
C LYS A 359 0.59 13.33 31.16
N GLY A 360 -0.21 12.30 30.89
CA GLY A 360 -1.68 12.35 31.08
C GLY A 360 -2.52 12.80 29.88
N LYS A 361 -1.90 13.12 28.74
CA LYS A 361 -2.63 13.48 27.50
C LYS A 361 -2.61 12.33 26.52
N THR A 362 -3.00 11.14 26.98
CA THR A 362 -2.90 9.93 26.17
C THR A 362 -4.19 9.14 26.10
N LEU A 363 -4.38 8.54 24.93
CA LEU A 363 -5.34 7.47 24.73
C LEU A 363 -4.55 6.19 24.47
N ALA A 364 -4.69 5.22 25.36
CA ALA A 364 -3.93 3.99 25.29
C ALA A 364 -4.75 2.84 24.68
N PHE A 365 -4.05 1.94 24.00
CA PHE A 365 -4.57 0.74 23.38
C PHE A 365 -3.63 -0.42 23.65
N ARG A 366 -4.14 -1.62 23.45
CA ARG A 366 -3.41 -2.85 23.69
C ARG A 366 -3.32 -3.71 22.44
N PHE A 367 -2.12 -4.21 22.20
CA PHE A 367 -1.82 -5.23 21.22
C PHE A 367 -1.23 -6.45 21.94
N LEU A 368 -1.83 -7.62 21.74
CA LEU A 368 -1.24 -8.88 22.16
C LEU A 368 -0.29 -9.33 21.06
N ASP A 369 1.00 -9.29 21.32
CA ASP A 369 2.02 -9.80 20.43
C ASP A 369 2.09 -11.34 20.53
N TRP A 370 1.20 -12.00 19.81
CA TRP A 370 1.19 -13.45 19.72
C TRP A 370 2.20 -14.00 18.72
N MET A 371 2.98 -13.15 18.02
CA MET A 371 3.80 -13.55 16.88
C MET A 371 4.93 -14.50 17.31
N SER A 372 5.68 -14.16 18.36
CA SER A 372 6.73 -15.04 18.93
C SER A 372 6.17 -16.41 19.35
N SER A 373 4.99 -16.41 19.98
CA SER A 373 4.31 -17.65 20.37
C SER A 373 3.82 -18.47 19.17
N ALA A 374 3.47 -17.82 18.06
CA ALA A 374 3.13 -18.50 16.83
C ALA A 374 4.37 -19.04 16.11
N THR A 375 5.50 -18.34 16.12
CA THR A 375 6.79 -18.85 15.62
C THR A 375 7.11 -20.19 16.26
N ILE A 376 7.10 -20.25 17.60
CA ILE A 376 7.41 -21.48 18.35
C ILE A 376 6.42 -22.60 18.03
N LYS A 377 5.11 -22.30 18.04
CA LYS A 377 4.06 -23.31 17.77
C LYS A 377 4.13 -23.84 16.35
N ASP A 378 4.44 -22.99 15.39
CA ASP A 378 4.54 -23.38 13.99
C ASP A 378 5.84 -24.11 13.70
N GLY A 379 6.94 -23.75 14.35
CA GLY A 379 8.18 -24.53 14.35
C GLY A 379 7.98 -25.94 14.87
N ALA A 380 7.35 -26.10 16.04
CA ALA A 380 7.04 -27.42 16.60
C ALA A 380 6.11 -28.24 15.68
N LYS A 381 5.08 -27.62 15.10
CA LYS A 381 4.20 -28.29 14.14
C LYS A 381 4.90 -28.63 12.83
N ALA A 382 5.89 -27.84 12.43
CA ALA A 382 6.67 -28.12 11.24
C ALA A 382 7.55 -29.34 11.47
N GLN A 383 8.20 -29.44 12.65
CA GLN A 383 8.98 -30.61 13.03
C GLN A 383 8.11 -31.86 13.03
N ASN A 384 6.97 -31.82 13.74
CA ASN A 384 6.04 -32.95 13.74
C ASN A 384 5.54 -33.32 12.34
N ALA A 385 5.39 -32.36 11.41
CA ALA A 385 4.99 -32.67 10.04
C ALA A 385 6.11 -33.38 9.27
N GLU A 386 7.36 -32.98 9.49
CA GLU A 386 8.55 -33.62 8.90
C GLU A 386 8.74 -35.03 9.45
N ASP A 387 8.58 -35.22 10.76
CA ASP A 387 8.66 -36.54 11.41
C ASP A 387 7.58 -37.50 10.88
N ASN A 388 6.44 -36.96 10.42
CA ASN A 388 5.35 -37.71 9.79
C ASN A 388 5.47 -37.83 8.25
N GLY A 389 6.57 -37.35 7.65
CA GLY A 389 6.81 -37.39 6.20
C GLY A 389 6.03 -36.36 5.37
N ASP A 390 5.30 -35.44 5.98
CA ASP A 390 4.57 -34.35 5.29
C ASP A 390 5.47 -33.13 5.06
N CYS A 391 6.43 -33.29 4.15
CA CYS A 391 7.44 -32.29 3.81
C CYS A 391 6.81 -30.96 3.37
N HIS A 392 5.70 -30.99 2.62
CA HIS A 392 5.05 -29.77 2.12
C HIS A 392 4.39 -28.96 3.24
N ARG A 393 3.73 -29.64 4.18
CA ARG A 393 3.18 -28.98 5.36
C ARG A 393 4.27 -28.43 6.26
N ALA A 394 5.37 -29.16 6.44
CA ALA A 394 6.52 -28.71 7.22
C ALA A 394 7.09 -27.40 6.65
N GLN A 395 7.35 -27.36 5.34
CA GLN A 395 7.82 -26.15 4.63
C GLN A 395 6.88 -24.96 4.81
N ARG A 396 5.56 -25.18 4.62
CA ARG A 396 4.55 -24.13 4.83
C ARG A 396 4.56 -23.57 6.24
N LEU A 397 4.73 -24.43 7.25
CA LEU A 397 4.75 -24.03 8.65
C LEU A 397 6.05 -23.30 9.02
N ARG A 398 7.21 -23.78 8.56
CA ARG A 398 8.51 -23.08 8.71
C ARG A 398 8.47 -21.70 8.10
N PHE A 399 7.92 -21.59 6.89
CA PHE A 399 7.75 -20.32 6.20
C PHE A 399 6.91 -19.34 7.02
N ARG A 400 5.77 -19.82 7.53
CA ARG A 400 4.89 -19.00 8.36
C ARG A 400 5.54 -18.58 9.67
N ALA A 401 6.31 -19.47 10.30
CA ALA A 401 7.07 -19.17 11.52
C ALA A 401 8.10 -18.06 11.26
N ALA A 402 8.90 -18.18 10.19
CA ALA A 402 9.89 -17.18 9.83
C ALA A 402 9.28 -15.80 9.54
N MET A 403 8.11 -15.77 8.90
CA MET A 403 7.36 -14.54 8.66
C MET A 403 6.93 -13.87 9.97
N PHE A 404 6.39 -14.63 10.93
CA PHE A 404 6.00 -14.09 12.24
C PHE A 404 7.21 -13.61 13.04
N GLU A 405 8.34 -14.30 12.91
CA GLU A 405 9.59 -13.90 13.56
C GLU A 405 10.10 -12.55 13.02
N ASP A 406 10.12 -12.35 11.70
CA ASP A 406 10.50 -11.05 11.13
C ASP A 406 9.54 -9.95 11.60
N MET A 407 8.22 -10.19 11.55
CA MET A 407 7.24 -9.20 12.00
C MET A 407 7.42 -8.82 13.48
N HIS A 408 7.70 -9.79 14.34
CA HIS A 408 8.03 -9.58 15.75
C HIS A 408 9.30 -8.73 15.89
N GLN A 409 10.38 -9.10 15.21
CA GLN A 409 11.65 -8.38 15.26
C GLN A 409 11.51 -6.94 14.75
N GLN A 410 10.80 -6.70 13.64
CA GLN A 410 10.57 -5.34 13.12
C GLN A 410 9.77 -4.48 14.10
N LEU A 411 8.78 -5.07 14.78
CA LEU A 411 8.01 -4.39 15.81
C LEU A 411 8.90 -4.03 16.99
N MET A 412 9.64 -5.00 17.55
CA MET A 412 10.51 -4.80 18.71
C MET A 412 11.63 -3.82 18.43
N ASN A 413 12.29 -3.91 17.27
CA ASN A 413 13.30 -2.94 16.84
C ASN A 413 12.72 -1.52 16.77
N THR A 414 11.49 -1.37 16.28
CA THR A 414 10.84 -0.04 16.25
C THR A 414 10.61 0.50 17.66
N ILE A 415 10.12 -0.33 18.57
CA ILE A 415 9.92 0.06 19.97
C ILE A 415 11.25 0.48 20.57
N GLU A 416 12.30 -0.33 20.44
CA GLU A 416 13.61 -0.04 21.00
C GLU A 416 14.22 1.25 20.44
N ILE A 417 14.16 1.44 19.12
CA ILE A 417 14.62 2.67 18.46
C ILE A 417 13.90 3.91 19.03
N GLN A 418 12.58 3.82 19.23
CA GLN A 418 11.79 4.93 19.77
C GLN A 418 12.23 5.29 21.19
N HIS A 419 12.44 4.29 22.05
CA HIS A 419 12.92 4.47 23.43
C HIS A 419 14.34 5.04 23.49
N LEU A 420 15.27 4.48 22.70
CA LEU A 420 16.66 4.96 22.66
C LEU A 420 16.75 6.39 22.13
N THR A 421 15.95 6.75 21.12
CA THR A 421 15.98 8.12 20.58
C THR A 421 15.42 9.12 21.58
N HIS A 422 14.38 8.76 22.32
CA HIS A 422 13.86 9.59 23.41
C HIS A 422 14.85 9.72 24.57
N ARG A 423 15.57 8.65 24.94
CA ARG A 423 16.66 8.71 25.93
C ARG A 423 17.78 9.63 25.48
N LEU A 424 18.24 9.48 24.23
CA LEU A 424 19.26 10.34 23.62
C LEU A 424 18.83 11.81 23.66
N TYR A 425 17.57 12.11 23.35
CA TYR A 425 17.03 13.46 23.43
C TYR A 425 17.09 14.02 24.86
N LYS A 426 16.69 13.24 25.87
CA LYS A 426 16.77 13.65 27.28
C LYS A 426 18.21 13.88 27.74
N VAL A 427 19.14 13.01 27.36
CA VAL A 427 20.57 13.17 27.69
C VAL A 427 21.12 14.44 27.07
N LYS A 428 20.82 14.72 25.79
CA LYS A 428 21.23 15.97 25.11
C LYS A 428 20.68 17.23 25.75
N GLN A 429 19.57 17.16 26.50
CA GLN A 429 18.97 18.30 27.20
C GLN A 429 19.51 18.54 28.61
N LYS A 430 20.16 17.54 29.24
CA LYS A 430 20.73 17.71 30.58
C LYS A 430 21.97 18.61 30.53
N LYS A 431 22.12 19.48 31.54
CA LYS A 431 23.38 20.22 31.78
C LYS A 431 24.41 19.21 32.30
N GLY A 432 25.58 19.14 31.66
CA GLY A 432 26.58 18.07 31.89
C GLY A 432 26.39 16.91 30.91
N LYS A 433 26.85 17.08 29.67
CA LYS A 433 26.70 16.07 28.61
C LYS A 433 27.60 14.88 28.92
N ASP A 434 27.01 13.72 29.17
CA ASP A 434 27.73 12.45 29.11
C ASP A 434 28.01 12.13 27.63
N GLY A 435 29.23 12.46 27.19
CA GLY A 435 29.68 12.24 25.81
C GLY A 435 29.76 10.75 25.44
N GLU A 436 30.04 9.89 26.42
CA GLU A 436 30.15 8.44 26.22
C GLU A 436 28.76 7.82 26.06
N GLU A 437 27.81 8.13 26.96
CA GLU A 437 26.43 7.66 26.85
C GLU A 437 25.78 8.14 25.53
N THR A 438 26.05 9.39 25.15
CA THR A 438 25.55 9.96 23.90
C THR A 438 26.06 9.19 22.67
N THR A 439 27.34 8.84 22.65
CA THR A 439 27.97 8.11 21.53
C THR A 439 27.47 6.67 21.48
N LYS A 440 27.35 6.01 22.64
CA LYS A 440 26.79 4.65 22.77
C LYS A 440 25.35 4.57 22.27
N LEU A 441 24.50 5.52 22.67
CA LEU A 441 23.12 5.59 22.22
C LEU A 441 23.01 5.86 20.71
N GLN A 442 23.86 6.74 20.16
CA GLN A 442 23.88 7.01 18.71
C GLN A 442 24.33 5.80 17.90
N SER A 443 25.37 5.09 18.37
CA SER A 443 25.85 3.86 17.73
C SER A 443 24.74 2.81 17.69
N LYS A 444 24.08 2.54 18.83
CA LYS A 444 22.99 1.56 18.92
C LYS A 444 21.77 1.95 18.07
N ILE A 445 21.41 3.23 18.02
CA ILE A 445 20.34 3.71 17.12
C ILE A 445 20.71 3.49 15.65
N THR A 446 21.97 3.70 15.29
CA THR A 446 22.47 3.52 13.92
C THR A 446 22.45 2.05 13.52
N GLU A 447 22.87 1.16 14.42
CA GLU A 447 22.80 -0.30 14.26
C GLU A 447 21.35 -0.81 14.11
N LEU A 448 20.42 -0.32 14.95
CA LEU A 448 19.01 -0.70 14.83
C LEU A 448 18.37 -0.14 13.55
N ARG A 449 18.81 1.04 13.08
CA ARG A 449 18.38 1.59 11.79
C ARG A 449 18.95 0.81 10.60
N SER A 450 20.19 0.34 10.67
CA SER A 450 20.81 -0.45 9.60
C SER A 450 20.26 -1.87 9.53
N SER A 451 19.92 -2.47 10.68
CA SER A 451 19.25 -3.78 10.75
C SER A 451 17.76 -3.73 10.40
N ARG A 452 17.15 -2.55 10.38
CA ARG A 452 15.75 -2.39 9.96
C ARG A 452 15.61 -2.77 8.49
N ARG A 453 14.84 -3.82 8.25
CA ARG A 453 14.60 -4.34 6.91
C ARG A 453 13.38 -3.73 6.25
N SER A 454 12.41 -3.23 7.02
CA SER A 454 11.13 -2.72 6.53
C SER A 454 10.82 -1.28 6.95
N ALA A 455 9.71 -0.71 6.48
CA ALA A 455 9.22 0.57 7.00
C ALA A 455 8.85 0.44 8.50
N PRO A 456 8.70 1.53 9.26
CA PRO A 456 8.17 1.43 10.63
C PRO A 456 6.67 1.05 10.63
N PRO A 457 6.20 0.33 11.66
CA PRO A 457 4.78 0.13 11.94
C PRO A 457 3.97 1.42 11.93
N ARG A 458 2.75 1.35 11.39
CA ARG A 458 1.83 2.50 11.24
C ARG A 458 0.53 2.28 11.98
N LEU A 459 -0.14 3.35 12.37
CA LEU A 459 -1.42 3.26 13.06
C LEU A 459 -2.49 3.98 12.27
N LEU A 460 -3.61 3.31 12.10
CA LEU A 460 -4.75 3.80 11.34
C LEU A 460 -5.97 3.89 12.24
N LEU A 461 -6.42 5.11 12.50
CA LEU A 461 -7.71 5.39 13.12
C LEU A 461 -8.79 5.52 12.05
N ARG A 462 -9.80 4.65 12.04
CA ARG A 462 -10.94 4.72 11.10
C ARG A 462 -12.25 4.57 11.85
N GLY A 463 -12.93 5.69 12.09
CA GLY A 463 -14.10 5.74 12.96
C GLY A 463 -13.76 5.14 14.33
N ASN A 464 -14.54 4.16 14.77
CA ASN A 464 -14.38 3.55 16.11
C ASN A 464 -13.34 2.40 16.13
N ARG A 465 -12.43 2.35 15.16
CA ARG A 465 -11.45 1.26 15.03
C ARG A 465 -10.04 1.82 14.88
N ILE A 466 -9.14 1.30 15.68
CA ILE A 466 -7.70 1.53 15.53
C ILE A 466 -7.05 0.26 15.04
N SER A 467 -6.23 0.37 14.00
CA SER A 467 -5.48 -0.75 13.45
C SER A 467 -3.98 -0.44 13.43
N LEU A 468 -3.17 -1.36 13.95
CA LEU A 468 -1.73 -1.39 13.81
C LEU A 468 -1.39 -2.09 12.50
N GLN A 469 -0.60 -1.45 11.65
CA GLN A 469 -0.06 -2.00 10.42
C GLN A 469 1.42 -2.28 10.63
N ILE A 470 1.81 -3.54 10.56
CA ILE A 470 3.21 -3.95 10.69
C ILE A 470 3.69 -4.30 9.29
N PRO A 471 4.55 -3.48 8.69
CA PRO A 471 5.22 -3.85 7.47
C PRO A 471 6.25 -4.95 7.76
N PHE A 472 6.43 -5.85 6.82
CA PHE A 472 7.46 -6.86 6.82
C PHE A 472 8.00 -6.99 5.41
N LEU A 473 9.24 -7.47 5.30
CA LEU A 473 9.78 -7.74 3.99
C LEU A 473 9.23 -9.06 3.47
N ALA A 474 9.02 -9.13 2.15
CA ALA A 474 9.02 -10.43 1.52
C ALA A 474 10.35 -11.13 1.87
N PRO A 475 10.33 -12.44 2.19
CA PRO A 475 11.52 -13.25 2.43
C PRO A 475 12.63 -12.89 1.44
N ASP A 476 13.85 -12.70 1.95
CA ASP A 476 15.00 -12.60 1.07
C ASP A 476 15.30 -13.97 0.45
N ASP A 477 16.06 -13.97 -0.64
CA ASP A 477 16.43 -15.19 -1.35
C ASP A 477 17.12 -16.19 -0.40
N PHE A 478 17.83 -15.70 0.61
CA PHE A 478 18.44 -16.51 1.67
C PHE A 478 17.39 -17.26 2.50
N LEU A 479 16.37 -16.57 3.02
CA LEU A 479 15.31 -17.21 3.81
C LEU A 479 14.50 -18.20 2.94
N ILE A 480 14.27 -17.85 1.67
CA ILE A 480 13.60 -18.75 0.71
C ILE A 480 14.44 -20.00 0.50
N GLN A 481 15.75 -19.86 0.25
CA GLN A 481 16.65 -20.99 0.06
C GLN A 481 16.78 -21.83 1.33
N GLN A 482 16.78 -21.22 2.51
CA GLN A 482 16.83 -21.94 3.79
C GLN A 482 15.55 -22.75 4.06
N VAL A 483 14.37 -22.18 3.76
CA VAL A 483 13.08 -22.79 4.11
C VAL A 483 12.56 -23.71 3.01
N LEU A 484 12.71 -23.30 1.75
CA LEU A 484 12.19 -23.99 0.58
C LEU A 484 13.28 -24.78 -0.16
N GLY A 485 14.56 -24.46 0.01
CA GLY A 485 15.66 -25.06 -0.76
C GLY A 485 15.87 -24.38 -2.11
N GLU A 486 16.93 -24.75 -2.83
CA GLU A 486 17.10 -24.38 -4.24
C GLU A 486 16.00 -25.03 -5.09
N ARG A 487 15.32 -24.22 -5.91
CA ARG A 487 14.18 -24.65 -6.72
C ARG A 487 14.20 -24.00 -8.09
N GLU A 488 14.07 -24.81 -9.12
CA GLU A 488 13.77 -24.34 -10.46
C GLU A 488 12.26 -24.35 -10.71
N TYR A 489 11.77 -23.26 -11.29
CA TYR A 489 10.36 -23.05 -11.56
C TYR A 489 10.14 -22.99 -13.06
N GLU A 490 9.43 -23.98 -13.59
CA GLU A 490 9.20 -24.14 -15.04
C GLU A 490 7.73 -24.33 -15.38
N ALA A 491 6.95 -24.91 -14.45
CA ALA A 491 5.56 -25.26 -14.70
C ALA A 491 4.67 -24.02 -14.88
N ARG A 492 3.53 -24.21 -15.54
CA ARG A 492 2.49 -23.19 -15.74
C ARG A 492 1.21 -23.65 -15.07
N ALA A 493 0.39 -22.73 -14.59
CA ALA A 493 -0.90 -23.08 -14.00
C ALA A 493 -2.02 -22.22 -14.58
N GLY A 494 -3.15 -22.84 -14.90
CA GLY A 494 -4.37 -22.19 -15.36
C GLY A 494 -5.46 -22.29 -14.30
N VAL A 495 -6.21 -21.21 -14.14
CA VAL A 495 -7.20 -21.07 -13.07
C VAL A 495 -8.53 -20.65 -13.64
N ASP A 496 -9.48 -21.58 -13.62
CA ASP A 496 -10.87 -21.37 -14.04
C ASP A 496 -11.74 -21.04 -12.82
N ARG A 497 -12.72 -20.13 -13.00
CA ARG A 497 -13.64 -19.72 -11.95
C ARG A 497 -15.00 -20.37 -12.19
N GLY A 498 -15.26 -21.45 -11.48
CA GLY A 498 -16.52 -22.18 -11.59
C GLY A 498 -17.65 -21.57 -10.74
N ILE A 499 -18.88 -21.92 -11.11
CA ILE A 499 -20.10 -21.57 -10.36
C ILE A 499 -20.32 -22.54 -9.18
N ARG A 500 -19.98 -23.83 -9.38
CA ARG A 500 -20.18 -24.91 -8.39
C ARG A 500 -18.94 -25.09 -7.52
N VAL A 501 -17.77 -25.18 -8.15
CA VAL A 501 -16.47 -25.13 -7.49
C VAL A 501 -15.90 -23.74 -7.74
N PRO A 502 -15.64 -22.93 -6.68
CA PRO A 502 -15.17 -21.57 -6.88
C PRO A 502 -13.92 -21.50 -7.77
N VAL A 503 -12.92 -22.35 -7.52
CA VAL A 503 -11.70 -22.33 -8.32
C VAL A 503 -11.30 -23.74 -8.70
N VAL A 504 -11.04 -23.94 -9.99
CA VAL A 504 -10.36 -25.12 -10.51
C VAL A 504 -8.97 -24.69 -10.99
N LEU A 505 -7.95 -25.36 -10.49
CA LEU A 505 -6.55 -25.09 -10.78
C LEU A 505 -5.97 -26.28 -11.53
N SER A 506 -5.42 -26.05 -12.72
CA SER A 506 -4.70 -27.07 -13.49
C SER A 506 -3.25 -26.64 -13.61
N VAL A 507 -2.31 -27.49 -13.22
CA VAL A 507 -0.86 -27.26 -13.36
C VAL A 507 -0.33 -28.14 -14.47
N MET A 508 0.41 -27.54 -15.40
CA MET A 508 1.09 -28.21 -16.50
C MET A 508 2.60 -28.22 -16.27
N LYS A 509 3.19 -29.43 -16.26
CA LYS A 509 4.64 -29.64 -16.25
C LYS A 509 5.01 -30.58 -17.39
N GLY A 510 5.72 -30.06 -18.40
CA GLY A 510 5.91 -30.80 -19.66
C GLY A 510 4.57 -31.05 -20.34
N LYS A 511 4.21 -32.33 -20.52
CA LYS A 511 2.92 -32.76 -21.09
C LYS A 511 1.90 -33.24 -20.04
N GLU A 512 2.28 -33.32 -18.77
CA GLU A 512 1.42 -33.81 -17.70
C GLU A 512 0.61 -32.69 -17.05
N TYR A 513 -0.62 -33.01 -16.65
CA TYR A 513 -1.49 -32.12 -15.89
C TYR A 513 -1.74 -32.66 -14.48
N ARG A 514 -1.88 -31.73 -13.52
CA ARG A 514 -2.37 -32.01 -12.17
C ARG A 514 -3.43 -31.00 -11.77
N GLU A 515 -4.56 -31.50 -11.29
CA GLU A 515 -5.73 -30.68 -10.97
C GLU A 515 -5.94 -30.52 -9.46
N LEU A 516 -6.47 -29.36 -9.07
CA LEU A 516 -6.97 -29.11 -7.72
C LEU A 516 -8.30 -28.36 -7.77
N LEU A 517 -9.36 -29.03 -7.29
CA LEU A 517 -10.69 -28.44 -7.12
C LEU A 517 -10.82 -27.80 -5.74
N LEU A 518 -10.87 -26.47 -5.69
CA LEU A 518 -10.87 -25.71 -4.44
C LEU A 518 -12.29 -25.47 -3.90
N ARG A 519 -12.78 -26.44 -3.12
CA ARG A 519 -14.07 -26.35 -2.44
C ARG A 519 -14.01 -25.56 -1.12
N VAL A 520 -14.98 -24.67 -0.91
CA VAL A 520 -15.19 -23.85 0.31
C VAL A 520 -16.69 -23.69 0.60
N ASP A 521 -17.42 -24.78 0.39
CA ASP A 521 -18.88 -24.79 0.22
C ASP A 521 -19.63 -24.22 1.43
N GLN A 522 -19.17 -24.53 2.65
CA GLN A 522 -19.80 -24.03 3.87
C GLN A 522 -19.77 -22.49 3.95
N LEU A 523 -18.64 -21.87 3.57
CA LEU A 523 -18.49 -20.42 3.61
C LEU A 523 -19.27 -19.75 2.47
N VAL A 524 -19.27 -20.35 1.29
CA VAL A 524 -20.04 -19.87 0.13
C VAL A 524 -21.54 -19.96 0.41
N LYS A 525 -22.05 -21.10 0.89
CA LYS A 525 -23.46 -21.26 1.29
C LYS A 525 -23.87 -20.22 2.33
N LYS A 526 -23.04 -20.00 3.35
CA LYS A 526 -23.28 -18.99 4.39
C LYS A 526 -23.27 -17.56 3.85
N ARG A 527 -22.35 -17.26 2.92
CA ARG A 527 -22.28 -15.96 2.22
C ARG A 527 -23.57 -15.71 1.44
N GLU A 528 -24.01 -16.69 0.66
CA GLU A 528 -25.24 -16.62 -0.15
C GLU A 528 -26.49 -16.45 0.70
N PHE A 529 -26.61 -17.21 1.79
CA PHE A 529 -27.72 -17.07 2.74
C PHE A 529 -27.81 -15.64 3.30
N LEU A 530 -26.69 -15.08 3.77
CA LEU A 530 -26.66 -13.72 4.31
C LEU A 530 -26.92 -12.67 3.23
N ARG A 531 -26.50 -12.93 1.99
CA ARG A 531 -26.74 -12.06 0.84
C ARG A 531 -28.23 -11.94 0.54
N LYS A 532 -28.92 -13.08 0.40
CA LYS A 532 -30.39 -13.11 0.19
C LYS A 532 -31.12 -12.36 1.31
N GLN A 533 -30.80 -12.68 2.56
CA GLN A 533 -31.36 -11.98 3.73
C GLN A 533 -31.12 -10.47 3.69
N ALA A 534 -29.93 -10.01 3.29
CA ALA A 534 -29.62 -8.59 3.18
C ALA A 534 -30.44 -7.89 2.09
N TYR A 535 -30.60 -8.52 0.92
CA TYR A 535 -31.41 -7.98 -0.18
C TYR A 535 -32.89 -7.89 0.18
N ASP A 536 -33.45 -8.93 0.79
CA ASP A 536 -34.86 -8.94 1.20
C ASP A 536 -35.15 -7.81 2.20
N LEU A 537 -34.28 -7.69 3.21
CA LEU A 537 -34.37 -6.62 4.20
C LEU A 537 -34.19 -5.24 3.59
N GLN A 538 -33.26 -5.10 2.63
CA GLN A 538 -33.01 -3.85 1.93
C GLN A 538 -34.21 -3.43 1.11
N SER A 539 -34.78 -4.32 0.30
CA SER A 539 -36.00 -4.07 -0.48
C SER A 539 -37.17 -3.61 0.40
N VAL A 540 -37.43 -4.32 1.51
CA VAL A 540 -38.48 -3.95 2.46
C VAL A 540 -38.19 -2.59 3.12
N THR A 541 -36.93 -2.31 3.45
CA THR A 541 -36.54 -1.07 4.13
C THR A 541 -36.57 0.12 3.18
N ASP A 542 -36.13 -0.04 1.94
CA ASP A 542 -36.15 1.00 0.91
C ASP A 542 -37.59 1.39 0.53
N ARG A 543 -38.51 0.42 0.44
CA ARG A 543 -39.96 0.72 0.30
C ARG A 543 -40.49 1.58 1.45
N LYS A 544 -40.10 1.27 2.70
CA LYS A 544 -40.49 2.08 3.88
C LYS A 544 -39.86 3.47 3.86
N ARG A 545 -38.61 3.60 3.40
CA ARG A 545 -37.93 4.90 3.26
C ARG A 545 -38.58 5.76 2.18
N ASN A 546 -38.93 5.18 1.05
CA ASN A 546 -39.62 5.88 -0.03
C ASN A 546 -41.01 6.37 0.39
N ASN A 547 -41.78 5.52 1.11
CA ASN A 547 -43.08 5.92 1.66
C ASN A 547 -42.91 7.05 2.69
N TRP A 548 -41.95 6.94 3.61
CA TRP A 548 -41.66 7.99 4.59
C TRP A 548 -41.23 9.29 3.92
N GLY A 549 -40.28 9.25 2.98
CA GLY A 549 -39.80 10.42 2.26
C GLY A 549 -40.90 11.13 1.47
N ARG A 550 -41.83 10.38 0.89
CA ARG A 550 -43.03 10.95 0.22
C ARG A 550 -43.99 11.62 1.21
N LYS A 551 -44.25 11.01 2.37
CA LYS A 551 -45.22 11.53 3.35
C LYS A 551 -44.66 12.64 4.25
N ARG A 552 -43.36 12.63 4.49
CA ARG A 552 -42.67 13.45 5.52
C ARG A 552 -41.28 13.84 5.03
N SER A 553 -41.23 14.62 3.95
CA SER A 553 -39.99 15.15 3.38
C SER A 553 -39.24 16.01 4.38
N GLY A 554 -37.91 15.94 4.40
CA GLY A 554 -37.04 16.73 5.30
C GLY A 554 -36.93 16.24 6.75
N LEU A 555 -37.80 15.32 7.20
CA LEU A 555 -37.76 14.79 8.57
C LEU A 555 -36.89 13.53 8.70
N SER A 556 -36.19 13.40 9.85
CA SER A 556 -35.37 12.23 10.16
C SER A 556 -36.18 10.93 10.19
N TYR A 557 -35.57 9.83 9.75
CA TYR A 557 -36.24 8.53 9.71
C TYR A 557 -36.55 8.01 11.13
N PRO A 558 -37.68 7.31 11.31
CA PRO A 558 -38.02 6.67 12.57
C PRO A 558 -36.94 5.67 13.04
N LYS A 559 -36.79 5.54 14.35
CA LYS A 559 -35.82 4.63 15.00
C LYS A 559 -35.89 3.19 14.48
N HIS A 560 -37.07 2.69 14.13
CA HIS A 560 -37.23 1.32 13.62
C HIS A 560 -36.66 1.14 12.20
N ILE A 561 -36.72 2.16 11.34
CA ILE A 561 -36.08 2.16 10.00
C ILE A 561 -34.56 2.22 10.18
N LEU A 562 -34.06 3.13 11.01
CA LEU A 562 -32.63 3.25 11.32
C LEU A 562 -32.05 1.98 11.97
N LYS A 563 -32.84 1.24 12.77
CA LYS A 563 -32.44 -0.07 13.31
C LYS A 563 -32.27 -1.11 12.21
N LYS A 564 -33.16 -1.15 11.22
CA LYS A 564 -33.05 -2.04 10.05
C LYS A 564 -31.84 -1.67 9.18
N ASP A 565 -31.58 -0.39 8.95
CA ASP A 565 -30.39 0.07 8.22
C ASP A 565 -29.09 -0.38 8.90
N ARG A 566 -29.01 -0.25 10.23
CA ARG A 566 -27.86 -0.76 11.00
C ARG A 566 -27.69 -2.27 10.86
N HIS A 567 -28.80 -3.01 10.84
CA HIS A 567 -28.78 -4.45 10.64
C HIS A 567 -28.32 -4.84 9.23
N ILE A 568 -28.85 -4.19 8.18
CA ILE A 568 -28.41 -4.36 6.78
C ILE A 568 -26.90 -4.07 6.66
N LYS A 569 -26.42 -2.95 7.23
CA LYS A 569 -24.99 -2.61 7.29
C LYS A 569 -24.17 -3.67 8.03
N ALA A 570 -24.72 -4.32 9.06
CA ALA A 570 -24.04 -5.40 9.77
C ALA A 570 -23.97 -6.70 8.94
N LEU A 571 -25.03 -7.06 8.22
CA LEU A 571 -25.06 -8.18 7.28
C LEU A 571 -24.02 -8.01 6.18
N TRP A 572 -24.00 -6.86 5.50
CA TRP A 572 -22.99 -6.55 4.47
C TRP A 572 -21.56 -6.53 5.01
N ARG A 573 -21.34 -6.12 6.27
CA ARG A 573 -20.03 -6.26 6.93
C ARG A 573 -19.66 -7.73 7.16
N LYS A 574 -20.62 -8.59 7.48
CA LYS A 574 -20.41 -10.03 7.66
C LYS A 574 -20.10 -10.72 6.32
N ILE A 575 -20.84 -10.41 5.26
CA ILE A 575 -20.58 -10.88 3.89
C ILE A 575 -19.16 -10.49 3.45
N ARG A 576 -18.77 -9.22 3.60
CA ARG A 576 -17.41 -8.77 3.24
C ARG A 576 -16.30 -9.46 4.04
N ARG A 577 -16.57 -9.90 5.28
CA ARG A 577 -15.62 -10.71 6.07
C ARG A 577 -15.50 -12.12 5.51
N LEU A 578 -16.63 -12.75 5.18
CA LEU A 578 -16.65 -14.07 4.53
C LEU A 578 -15.94 -14.02 3.18
N ASP A 579 -16.15 -12.98 2.36
CA ASP A 579 -15.42 -12.83 1.09
C ASP A 579 -13.89 -12.86 1.29
N ARG A 580 -13.39 -12.15 2.31
CA ARG A 580 -11.95 -12.10 2.59
C ARG A 580 -11.43 -13.44 3.11
N GLU A 581 -12.22 -14.13 3.92
CA GLU A 581 -11.88 -15.45 4.45
C GLU A 581 -11.82 -16.49 3.33
N ILE A 582 -12.85 -16.52 2.47
CA ILE A 582 -12.89 -17.34 1.26
C ILE A 582 -11.67 -17.04 0.37
N ALA A 583 -11.42 -15.76 0.07
CA ALA A 583 -10.31 -15.35 -0.78
C ALA A 583 -8.96 -15.80 -0.22
N ARG A 584 -8.73 -15.66 1.10
CA ARG A 584 -7.50 -16.13 1.76
C ARG A 584 -7.33 -17.64 1.73
N ILE A 585 -8.40 -18.40 1.97
CA ILE A 585 -8.35 -19.87 1.94
C ILE A 585 -8.02 -20.36 0.53
N ILE A 586 -8.74 -19.85 -0.47
CA ILE A 586 -8.52 -20.19 -1.88
C ILE A 586 -7.10 -19.80 -2.27
N ALA A 587 -6.70 -18.54 -2.03
CA ALA A 587 -5.39 -18.06 -2.41
C ALA A 587 -4.26 -18.87 -1.75
N SER A 588 -4.38 -19.18 -0.45
CA SER A 588 -3.38 -19.97 0.25
C SER A 588 -3.26 -21.37 -0.36
N LYS A 589 -4.38 -22.05 -0.63
CA LYS A 589 -4.35 -23.37 -1.28
C LYS A 589 -3.76 -23.31 -2.68
N THR A 590 -4.19 -22.34 -3.50
CA THR A 590 -3.67 -22.12 -4.86
C THR A 590 -2.15 -21.93 -4.84
N VAL A 591 -1.66 -21.03 -3.99
CA VAL A 591 -0.23 -20.68 -3.97
C VAL A 591 0.61 -21.86 -3.50
N TRP A 592 0.20 -22.56 -2.44
CA TRP A 592 0.98 -23.71 -1.94
C TRP A 592 0.97 -24.90 -2.91
N PHE A 593 -0.15 -25.17 -3.59
CA PHE A 593 -0.20 -26.18 -4.65
C PHE A 593 0.72 -25.80 -5.82
N CYS A 594 0.75 -24.52 -6.20
CA CYS A 594 1.68 -24.00 -7.19
C CYS A 594 3.15 -24.12 -6.76
N GLU A 595 3.47 -23.93 -5.48
CA GLU A 595 4.84 -24.14 -4.97
C GLU A 595 5.27 -25.61 -4.98
N GLU A 596 4.36 -26.50 -4.61
CA GLU A 596 4.55 -27.96 -4.66
C GLU A 596 4.91 -28.41 -6.07
N HIS A 597 4.18 -27.93 -7.07
CA HIS A 597 4.39 -28.29 -8.48
C HIS A 597 5.32 -27.35 -9.25
N ARG A 598 6.13 -26.52 -8.55
CA ARG A 598 7.16 -25.67 -9.17
C ARG A 598 6.63 -24.76 -10.28
N VAL A 599 5.45 -24.19 -10.05
CA VAL A 599 4.79 -23.28 -11.00
C VAL A 599 5.51 -21.95 -11.03
N LYS A 600 5.93 -21.54 -12.22
CA LYS A 600 6.52 -20.23 -12.54
C LYS A 600 5.46 -19.15 -12.76
N LYS A 601 4.43 -19.47 -13.56
CA LYS A 601 3.37 -18.53 -13.96
C LYS A 601 1.99 -19.10 -13.69
N ILE A 602 1.12 -18.28 -13.11
CA ILE A 602 -0.30 -18.59 -12.86
C ILE A 602 -1.15 -17.69 -13.76
N PHE A 603 -2.10 -18.28 -14.49
CA PHE A 603 -3.00 -17.61 -15.41
C PHE A 603 -4.43 -17.71 -14.88
N PHE A 604 -5.06 -16.57 -14.64
CA PHE A 604 -6.48 -16.48 -14.34
C PHE A 604 -7.22 -15.99 -15.58
N GLU A 605 -8.45 -16.42 -15.79
CA GLU A 605 -9.33 -15.72 -16.73
C GLU A 605 -9.67 -14.29 -16.25
N ASP A 606 -9.94 -13.36 -17.17
CA ASP A 606 -10.42 -11.99 -16.90
C ASP A 606 -11.91 -11.83 -17.21
N LEU A 607 -12.76 -12.04 -16.19
CA LEU A 607 -14.21 -11.88 -16.32
C LEU A 607 -14.72 -10.45 -16.12
N ARG A 608 -13.86 -9.41 -16.08
CA ARG A 608 -14.31 -8.02 -15.82
C ARG A 608 -15.25 -7.46 -16.89
N SER A 609 -15.15 -7.94 -18.12
CA SER A 609 -16.01 -7.57 -19.26
C SER A 609 -17.18 -8.55 -19.48
N PHE A 610 -17.30 -9.60 -18.67
CA PHE A 610 -18.35 -10.60 -18.84
C PHE A 610 -19.70 -10.09 -18.34
N GLN A 611 -20.63 -9.81 -19.25
CA GLN A 611 -22.03 -9.55 -18.94
C GLN A 611 -22.83 -10.84 -19.12
N ALA A 612 -23.43 -11.35 -18.04
CA ALA A 612 -24.35 -12.47 -18.15
C ALA A 612 -25.61 -12.06 -18.95
N HIS A 613 -26.23 -13.00 -19.64
CA HIS A 613 -27.43 -12.75 -20.43
C HIS A 613 -28.59 -12.24 -19.53
N GLY A 614 -29.44 -11.37 -20.08
CA GLY A 614 -30.57 -10.76 -19.36
C GLY A 614 -31.43 -11.81 -18.62
N GLY A 615 -31.80 -11.51 -17.37
CA GLY A 615 -32.57 -12.41 -16.50
C GLY A 615 -31.74 -13.23 -15.49
N SER A 616 -30.43 -13.35 -15.65
CA SER A 616 -29.56 -14.16 -14.77
C SER A 616 -28.87 -13.33 -13.66
N LYS A 617 -29.66 -12.60 -12.86
CA LYS A 617 -29.17 -11.63 -11.84
C LYS A 617 -28.18 -12.23 -10.84
N ASP A 618 -28.40 -13.48 -10.41
CA ASP A 618 -27.53 -14.16 -9.45
C ASP A 618 -26.22 -14.67 -10.06
N LEU A 619 -26.27 -15.15 -11.31
CA LEU A 619 -25.11 -15.64 -12.04
C LEU A 619 -24.16 -14.49 -12.40
N SER A 620 -24.73 -13.38 -12.89
CA SER A 620 -24.00 -12.15 -13.16
C SER A 620 -23.28 -11.66 -11.91
N TYR A 621 -23.95 -11.60 -10.75
CA TYR A 621 -23.34 -11.16 -9.50
C TYR A 621 -22.24 -12.12 -9.02
N ASN A 622 -22.43 -13.44 -9.08
CA ASN A 622 -21.43 -14.40 -8.61
C ASN A 622 -20.15 -14.37 -9.45
N LEU A 623 -20.26 -14.21 -10.78
CA LEU A 623 -19.13 -14.15 -11.71
C LEU A 623 -18.47 -12.76 -11.77
N SER A 624 -19.25 -11.68 -11.64
CA SER A 624 -18.74 -10.28 -11.61
C SER A 624 -18.34 -9.79 -10.21
N SER A 625 -18.50 -10.63 -9.18
CA SER A 625 -18.33 -10.15 -7.79
C SER A 625 -16.91 -9.69 -7.47
N ASN A 626 -16.85 -8.67 -6.61
CA ASN A 626 -15.67 -8.25 -5.85
C ASN A 626 -14.89 -9.41 -5.16
N LEU A 627 -15.44 -10.62 -5.08
CA LEU A 627 -14.74 -11.78 -4.52
C LEU A 627 -13.59 -12.25 -5.42
N TRP A 628 -13.77 -12.26 -6.74
CA TRP A 628 -12.75 -12.75 -7.68
C TRP A 628 -11.54 -11.82 -7.75
N GLY A 629 -11.78 -10.50 -7.83
CA GLY A 629 -10.72 -9.51 -7.71
C GLY A 629 -9.93 -9.70 -6.42
N LYS A 630 -10.62 -9.90 -5.28
CA LYS A 630 -9.96 -10.21 -4.00
C LYS A 630 -9.16 -11.51 -4.04
N ILE A 631 -9.64 -12.57 -4.68
CA ILE A 631 -8.90 -13.84 -4.81
C ILE A 631 -7.60 -13.60 -5.57
N ILE A 632 -7.66 -12.97 -6.75
CA ILE A 632 -6.48 -12.68 -7.57
C ILE A 632 -5.49 -11.79 -6.83
N ASP A 633 -5.97 -10.71 -6.20
CA ASP A 633 -5.12 -9.80 -5.43
C ASP A 633 -4.48 -10.51 -4.24
N THR A 634 -5.22 -11.41 -3.58
CA THR A 634 -4.68 -12.21 -2.47
C THR A 634 -3.67 -13.25 -2.96
N VAL A 635 -3.89 -13.89 -4.11
CA VAL A 635 -2.94 -14.82 -4.74
C VAL A 635 -1.67 -14.09 -5.14
N ARG A 636 -1.78 -12.92 -5.78
CA ARG A 636 -0.65 -12.04 -6.11
C ARG A 636 0.15 -11.69 -4.87
N TYR A 637 -0.53 -11.20 -3.84
CA TYR A 637 0.08 -10.85 -2.56
C TYR A 637 0.83 -12.05 -1.97
N MET A 638 0.20 -13.22 -1.90
CA MET A 638 0.82 -14.43 -1.34
C MET A 638 1.99 -14.96 -2.18
N ARG A 639 1.92 -14.88 -3.53
CA ARG A 639 3.04 -15.25 -4.41
C ARG A 639 4.24 -14.34 -4.21
N VAL A 640 4.02 -13.04 -4.16
CA VAL A 640 5.09 -12.06 -3.84
C VAL A 640 5.63 -12.31 -2.44
N SER A 641 4.77 -12.69 -1.49
CA SER A 641 5.19 -13.08 -0.13
C SER A 641 6.08 -14.30 -0.11
N LEU A 642 6.12 -15.14 -1.15
CA LEU A 642 7.03 -16.28 -1.28
C LEU A 642 8.26 -15.95 -2.13
N GLY A 643 8.49 -14.68 -2.47
CA GLY A 643 9.62 -14.22 -3.28
C GLY A 643 9.41 -14.30 -4.79
N HIS A 644 8.22 -14.68 -5.27
CA HIS A 644 7.95 -14.65 -6.70
C HIS A 644 7.86 -13.21 -7.21
N SER A 645 8.19 -13.03 -8.49
CA SER A 645 8.00 -11.75 -9.17
C SER A 645 6.54 -11.29 -9.07
N PRO A 646 6.28 -9.97 -8.91
CA PRO A 646 4.93 -9.40 -9.03
C PRO A 646 4.22 -9.75 -10.33
N TYR A 647 4.97 -10.12 -11.37
CA TYR A 647 4.48 -10.53 -12.69
C TYR A 647 4.37 -12.07 -12.83
N SER A 648 4.30 -12.82 -11.74
CA SER A 648 4.08 -14.28 -11.77
C SER A 648 2.61 -14.67 -11.92
N VAL A 649 1.68 -13.72 -11.77
CA VAL A 649 0.23 -13.94 -11.87
C VAL A 649 -0.36 -13.05 -12.97
N TRP A 650 -0.97 -13.69 -13.96
CA TRP A 650 -1.49 -13.06 -15.18
C TRP A 650 -2.99 -13.24 -15.27
N THR A 651 -3.63 -12.35 -16.03
CA THR A 651 -5.03 -12.49 -16.42
C THR A 651 -5.10 -12.64 -17.94
N VAL A 652 -5.91 -13.58 -18.42
CA VAL A 652 -6.09 -13.90 -19.86
C VAL A 652 -7.53 -13.67 -20.29
N ASN A 653 -7.75 -13.45 -21.60
CA ASN A 653 -9.09 -13.30 -22.13
C ASN A 653 -9.86 -14.64 -22.02
N PRO A 654 -11.05 -14.68 -21.39
CA PRO A 654 -11.83 -15.90 -21.21
C PRO A 654 -12.44 -16.45 -22.51
N ARG A 655 -12.40 -15.70 -23.63
CA ARG A 655 -13.13 -16.05 -24.85
C ARG A 655 -12.77 -17.46 -25.35
N PHE A 656 -13.80 -18.28 -25.58
CA PHE A 656 -13.75 -19.67 -26.07
C PHE A 656 -13.06 -20.70 -25.16
N THR A 657 -12.47 -20.30 -24.02
CA THR A 657 -11.76 -21.23 -23.11
C THR A 657 -12.61 -22.38 -22.59
N SER A 658 -13.92 -22.19 -22.42
CA SER A 658 -14.86 -23.22 -21.96
C SER A 658 -15.59 -23.97 -23.08
N GLN A 659 -15.35 -23.59 -24.34
CA GLN A 659 -15.99 -24.18 -25.53
C GLN A 659 -14.99 -24.94 -26.41
N THR A 660 -13.69 -24.73 -26.20
CA THR A 660 -12.61 -25.37 -26.97
C THR A 660 -12.13 -26.62 -26.25
N CYS A 661 -11.82 -27.69 -26.98
CA CYS A 661 -11.15 -28.86 -26.43
C CYS A 661 -9.66 -28.56 -26.21
N HIS A 662 -9.13 -28.81 -25.01
CA HIS A 662 -7.71 -28.58 -24.73
C HIS A 662 -6.76 -29.56 -25.43
N VAL A 663 -7.27 -30.70 -25.93
CA VAL A 663 -6.49 -31.72 -26.65
C VAL A 663 -6.35 -31.33 -28.12
N CYS A 664 -7.47 -31.22 -28.85
CA CYS A 664 -7.46 -31.01 -30.30
C CYS A 664 -7.71 -29.55 -30.73
N GLY A 665 -8.21 -28.68 -29.83
CA GLY A 665 -8.52 -27.29 -30.15
C GLY A 665 -9.88 -27.06 -30.84
N GLU A 666 -10.63 -28.12 -31.13
CA GLU A 666 -11.95 -28.03 -31.77
C GLU A 666 -13.04 -27.58 -30.80
N ARG A 667 -14.15 -27.05 -31.31
CA ARG A 667 -15.29 -26.67 -30.48
C ARG A 667 -16.02 -27.92 -29.96
N GLY A 668 -16.29 -27.96 -28.67
CA GLY A 668 -17.10 -28.99 -28.03
C GLY A 668 -18.34 -28.42 -27.34
N VAL A 669 -19.09 -29.32 -26.69
CA VAL A 669 -20.37 -29.02 -26.03
C VAL A 669 -20.33 -29.40 -24.56
N ARG A 670 -21.14 -28.72 -23.74
CA ARG A 670 -21.32 -29.12 -22.33
C ARG A 670 -22.36 -30.23 -22.24
N VAL A 671 -22.09 -31.24 -21.44
CA VAL A 671 -22.92 -32.46 -21.31
C VAL A 671 -23.24 -32.75 -19.83
N ALA A 672 -24.24 -33.59 -19.59
CA ALA A 672 -24.75 -33.82 -18.23
C ALA A 672 -23.75 -34.58 -17.34
N ASP A 673 -23.12 -35.60 -17.89
CA ASP A 673 -22.23 -36.55 -17.22
C ASP A 673 -21.13 -37.02 -18.20
N GLU A 674 -20.21 -37.85 -17.71
CA GLU A 674 -19.02 -38.32 -18.44
C GLU A 674 -19.32 -39.26 -19.61
N GLN A 675 -20.56 -39.73 -19.77
CA GLN A 675 -20.97 -40.66 -20.84
C GLN A 675 -21.88 -39.99 -21.86
N SER A 676 -22.54 -38.89 -21.47
CA SER A 676 -23.44 -38.13 -22.33
C SER A 676 -22.67 -37.41 -23.44
N THR A 677 -23.18 -37.49 -24.66
CA THR A 677 -22.72 -36.71 -25.83
C THR A 677 -23.68 -35.58 -26.19
N VAL A 678 -24.86 -35.53 -25.53
CA VAL A 678 -25.93 -34.57 -25.82
C VAL A 678 -25.69 -33.25 -25.09
N GLU A 679 -25.77 -32.13 -25.83
CA GLU A 679 -25.59 -30.80 -25.27
C GLU A 679 -26.64 -30.49 -24.19
N ARG A 680 -26.16 -30.09 -23.01
CA ARG A 680 -26.96 -29.60 -21.90
C ARG A 680 -26.43 -28.26 -21.42
N ARG A 681 -27.28 -27.24 -21.48
CA ARG A 681 -26.96 -25.91 -20.96
C ARG A 681 -26.61 -25.99 -19.47
N GLY A 682 -25.38 -25.63 -19.12
CA GLY A 682 -24.88 -25.68 -17.74
C GLY A 682 -24.48 -27.08 -17.25
N GLY A 683 -24.24 -28.02 -18.18
CA GLY A 683 -23.64 -29.32 -17.91
C GLY A 683 -22.30 -29.23 -17.16
N GLU A 684 -21.99 -30.27 -16.37
CA GLU A 684 -20.76 -30.36 -15.56
C GLU A 684 -19.57 -30.87 -16.37
N TYR A 685 -19.83 -31.62 -17.43
CA TYR A 685 -18.82 -32.21 -18.28
C TYR A 685 -18.77 -31.51 -19.64
N PHE A 686 -17.69 -31.73 -20.37
CA PHE A 686 -17.40 -31.23 -21.69
C PHE A 686 -17.10 -32.44 -22.58
N TYR A 687 -17.72 -32.47 -23.75
CA TYR A 687 -17.53 -33.50 -24.76
C TYR A 687 -17.01 -32.87 -26.06
N CYS A 688 -16.00 -33.49 -26.66
CA CYS A 688 -15.49 -33.11 -27.97
C CYS A 688 -15.70 -34.23 -28.98
N SER A 689 -16.50 -33.96 -30.02
CA SER A 689 -16.82 -34.94 -31.06
C SER A 689 -15.65 -35.30 -31.98
N LEU A 690 -14.58 -34.51 -32.03
CA LEU A 690 -13.43 -34.77 -32.91
C LEU A 690 -12.45 -35.78 -32.32
N CYS A 691 -12.18 -35.68 -31.02
CA CYS A 691 -11.26 -36.58 -30.32
C CYS A 691 -11.97 -37.61 -29.43
N ASP A 692 -13.30 -37.55 -29.35
CA ASP A 692 -14.15 -38.42 -28.53
C ASP A 692 -13.79 -38.45 -27.04
N GLU A 693 -13.33 -37.30 -26.53
CA GLU A 693 -12.87 -37.16 -25.15
C GLU A 693 -13.90 -36.45 -24.28
N HIS A 694 -13.99 -36.89 -23.03
CA HIS A 694 -14.83 -36.32 -21.97
C HIS A 694 -13.98 -35.76 -20.85
N PHE A 695 -14.29 -34.53 -20.43
CA PHE A 695 -13.60 -33.87 -19.33
C PHE A 695 -14.59 -33.18 -18.41
N HIS A 696 -14.24 -32.99 -17.14
CA HIS A 696 -14.95 -32.02 -16.33
C HIS A 696 -14.79 -30.63 -16.97
N ALA A 697 -15.89 -29.91 -17.19
CA ALA A 697 -15.90 -28.68 -18.01
C ALA A 697 -14.96 -27.61 -17.45
N ASP A 698 -14.97 -27.42 -16.12
CA ASP A 698 -14.09 -26.45 -15.44
C ASP A 698 -12.60 -26.86 -15.49
N VAL A 699 -12.30 -28.17 -15.59
CA VAL A 699 -10.92 -28.67 -15.77
C VAL A 699 -10.43 -28.40 -17.19
N ASN A 700 -11.26 -28.68 -18.19
CA ASN A 700 -10.96 -28.36 -19.58
C ASN A 700 -10.70 -26.85 -19.77
N ALA A 701 -11.55 -26.00 -19.17
CA ALA A 701 -11.36 -24.56 -19.17
C ALA A 701 -10.05 -24.14 -18.50
N ALA A 702 -9.73 -24.67 -17.32
CA ALA A 702 -8.48 -24.39 -16.62
C ALA A 702 -7.24 -24.81 -17.42
N ARG A 703 -7.29 -25.95 -18.13
CA ARG A 703 -6.22 -26.38 -19.05
C ARG A 703 -6.08 -25.43 -20.24
N ASN A 704 -7.18 -25.03 -20.88
CA ASN A 704 -7.16 -24.07 -21.98
C ASN A 704 -6.56 -22.72 -21.61
N ILE A 705 -6.87 -22.21 -20.40
CA ILE A 705 -6.35 -20.93 -19.89
C ILE A 705 -4.82 -20.87 -19.89
N ILE A 706 -4.13 -22.02 -19.73
CA ILE A 706 -2.66 -22.10 -19.80
C ILE A 706 -2.14 -21.75 -21.19
N HIS A 707 -2.87 -22.17 -22.23
CA HIS A 707 -2.45 -22.11 -23.64
C HIS A 707 -2.89 -20.81 -24.35
N VAL A 708 -3.74 -19.99 -23.72
CA VAL A 708 -4.22 -18.73 -24.33
C VAL A 708 -3.07 -17.78 -24.66
N GLN A 709 -1.95 -17.81 -23.93
CA GLN A 709 -0.77 -17.00 -24.25
C GLN A 709 -0.03 -17.43 -25.51
N ASP A 710 -0.06 -18.73 -25.85
CA ASP A 710 0.73 -19.25 -26.96
C ASP A 710 0.06 -18.97 -28.33
N ARG A 711 -1.24 -18.59 -28.33
CA ARG A 711 -2.03 -18.32 -29.55
C ARG A 711 -2.30 -16.84 -29.85
N VAL A 712 -2.18 -15.93 -28.89
CA VAL A 712 -2.47 -14.49 -29.08
C VAL A 712 -1.51 -13.61 -28.26
N SER A 713 -0.73 -12.75 -28.93
CA SER A 713 0.28 -11.85 -28.34
C SER A 713 -0.27 -10.72 -27.43
N SER A 714 -1.53 -10.78 -26.99
CA SER A 714 -2.22 -9.69 -26.28
C SER A 714 -2.19 -9.79 -24.74
N ALA A 715 -1.24 -10.55 -24.18
CA ALA A 715 -1.08 -10.64 -22.73
C ALA A 715 -0.48 -9.35 -22.13
N VAL A 716 -1.29 -8.58 -21.40
CA VAL A 716 -0.83 -7.38 -20.68
C VAL A 716 -0.23 -7.79 -19.32
N PRO A 717 1.06 -7.51 -19.05
CA PRO A 717 1.62 -7.66 -17.72
C PRO A 717 1.02 -6.59 -16.79
N GLY A 718 0.35 -7.01 -15.73
CA GLY A 718 0.07 -6.14 -14.58
C GLY A 718 -1.02 -5.07 -14.76
N GLY A 719 -1.98 -5.24 -15.68
CA GLY A 719 -3.09 -4.32 -15.84
C GLY A 719 -4.34 -4.71 -15.05
N THR A 720 -4.54 -4.14 -13.87
CA THR A 720 -5.91 -3.68 -13.56
C THR A 720 -6.09 -2.36 -14.30
N ALA A 721 -6.73 -2.38 -15.48
CA ALA A 721 -7.34 -1.16 -16.02
C ALA A 721 -8.28 -0.54 -14.99
#